data_AF-A0A973MFG9-F1
#
_entry.id   AF-A0A973MFG9-F1
#
_cell.length_a   1.000
_cell.length_b   1.000
_cell.length_c   1.000
_cell.angle_alpha   90.00
_cell.angle_beta   90.00
_cell.angle_gamma   90.00
#
_symmetry.space_group_name_H-M   'P 1'
#
loop_
_entity.id
_entity.type
_entity.pdbx_description
1 polymer ?
#
loop_
_entity_poly.entity_id
_entity_poly.type
_entity_poly.pdbx_seq_one_letter_code
_entity_poly.pdbx_strand_id
1 'polypeptide(L)'
;MGFASPQGVSASVGDTVVVCRPDQLREAAIVVSCLPADRLTPVVTVEPPPMPEAEYIALHEQRKRSDDGLQQIVGTEIGKAEVLSAGRPAVHRLMTEMRETDVLRQLVAPYRSWIKRNELVSSLLGGLGVQRAVFLDDFAPEELNAEDPAIAAQWHRYQGGILDEAYVADQAGSRMFDSVPEQIRLPCTDLTQLASRAWKLLRDPDGTPERVIEVPAGDPTVYVEALFTALRTGAALRAVEHAAVEPEAAFSAANPDAEEAVLVENTGSADSLLGAIYAHHRAARLVITPRPDLTPVQTAIAEQQRRITSAARSVSEEEARGPAFLDALWRVMAVGGRNPLAEVESAVTTQVPPATIAAVGGRRLTAFTTGIPYSFVRTDTADWSRKPIGHVATDAVLIILNELYGAAAPQPAAAFSLVFDPGFFRVSETKDVMRAIGTHLTHPILLSERDILQAALVQLPKELPVELIFFNTHGSDDSIMLGDIELRNSLIPQWLTLKHRPIIFNNSCQSWTGVGSEFIRVGARGYIGTLWSIPSKPAADFARIVVDRLTAQEMPACEAIVDTGLRAGIERSYLYVGTVAGQLDQRRDRAVSGAETALAACAILDAAAGREPSNLSPVLHREMTALRRAVEGTPQERTAAYIDTLLAELRMLTWHGHHPAGGWEVEDELIVRIDETLNRLDLPPEEAKPRWADRFSATGMLHLQRHEWAAALADFGRSTDYGEFCRRRASLLHHMATIHMQLGDWEQAHSLARASHDLCKEQQDMSGAMRAMGLLGQLSKRFERYDEAMTYAEEGHALAVRLQNRGEQCAFKLDQSTLHLLQGDTETAIAAATRALELSRLDRDERKELRALGRLGSCYRIKDDLAVAEQYVVQGLAQARRIGDSYEVVCFTRDLAELLTLREQYTEALDHYRESAALAVKIGAWDIGANVLTGLGACASRQGDGEALWLAAMLGSHICIRSVDEGLRLTLLPITIHALKEAARTAPAAVVERRVLEIDEVLPPDDGPELPSDVGFLVVVLWLVGNWLRGNPNAADLRAMAREVDRMSGGGLGFAELVDQPYTGPVARDGRKGQRRQQT
;
A
#
# COMPACT_ATOMS: atom_id res chain seq x y z
N MET A 1 22.75 -41.94 39.41
CA MET A 1 23.76 -41.28 38.56
C MET A 1 23.23 -41.27 37.15
N GLY A 2 23.14 -40.08 36.55
CA GLY A 2 22.52 -39.82 35.26
C GLY A 2 21.98 -38.39 35.25
N PHE A 3 22.88 -37.42 35.41
CA PHE A 3 22.62 -35.99 35.21
C PHE A 3 23.14 -35.58 33.81
N ALA A 4 22.53 -34.52 33.27
CA ALA A 4 22.68 -33.92 31.93
C ALA A 4 21.89 -34.66 30.83
N SER A 5 20.91 -34.01 30.18
CA SER A 5 21.14 -32.82 29.35
C SER A 5 20.33 -31.56 29.75
N PRO A 6 20.97 -30.39 29.83
CA PRO A 6 20.33 -29.09 29.68
C PRO A 6 20.64 -28.52 28.28
N GLN A 7 19.90 -28.95 27.25
CA GLN A 7 19.93 -28.34 25.91
C GLN A 7 18.57 -28.53 25.20
N GLY A 8 17.94 -27.41 24.82
CA GLY A 8 16.96 -27.32 23.74
C GLY A 8 15.61 -28.02 23.97
N VAL A 9 14.67 -27.34 24.63
CA VAL A 9 13.24 -27.73 24.55
C VAL A 9 12.74 -27.44 23.13
N SER A 10 12.92 -28.39 22.22
CA SER A 10 12.04 -28.53 21.06
C SER A 10 10.88 -29.41 21.52
N ALA A 11 9.90 -28.79 22.18
CA ALA A 11 8.65 -29.43 22.52
C ALA A 11 7.61 -28.99 21.49
N SER A 12 7.33 -29.86 20.52
CA SER A 12 6.28 -29.65 19.54
C SER A 12 4.95 -29.37 20.25
N VAL A 13 4.16 -28.45 19.69
CA VAL A 13 2.74 -28.33 20.04
C VAL A 13 2.09 -29.72 19.98
N GLY A 14 1.19 -30.01 20.91
CA GLY A 14 0.46 -31.27 20.92
C GLY A 14 -0.21 -31.52 19.58
N ASP A 15 -0.32 -32.79 19.20
CA ASP A 15 -1.04 -33.21 17.99
C ASP A 15 -2.55 -32.97 18.08
N THR A 16 -3.05 -32.59 19.25
CA THR A 16 -4.47 -32.45 19.57
C THR A 16 -4.78 -31.05 20.10
N VAL A 17 -5.83 -30.43 19.58
CA VAL A 17 -6.48 -29.22 20.13
C VAL A 17 -7.85 -29.58 20.71
N VAL A 18 -8.19 -29.01 21.86
CA VAL A 18 -9.52 -29.13 22.46
C VAL A 18 -10.32 -27.87 22.15
N VAL A 19 -11.50 -28.03 21.57
CA VAL A 19 -12.38 -26.94 21.12
C VAL A 19 -13.63 -26.92 21.98
N CYS A 20 -13.88 -25.80 22.64
CA CYS A 20 -14.95 -25.67 23.62
C CYS A 20 -15.67 -24.31 23.57
N ARG A 21 -16.83 -24.25 24.24
CA ARG A 21 -17.55 -23.01 24.53
C ARG A 21 -16.93 -22.28 25.73
N PRO A 22 -17.14 -20.96 25.86
CA PRO A 22 -16.59 -20.19 26.99
C PRO A 22 -16.94 -20.72 28.38
N ASP A 23 -18.08 -21.38 28.54
CA ASP A 23 -18.60 -21.93 29.80
C ASP A 23 -18.17 -23.39 30.08
N GLN A 24 -17.47 -24.04 29.15
CA GLN A 24 -17.10 -25.46 29.22
C GLN A 24 -15.73 -25.73 29.87
N LEU A 25 -15.41 -24.98 30.93
CA LEU A 25 -14.14 -25.09 31.64
C LEU A 25 -13.90 -26.52 32.19
N ARG A 26 -14.93 -27.10 32.81
CA ARG A 26 -14.82 -28.37 33.53
C ARG A 26 -14.60 -29.52 32.55
N GLU A 27 -15.36 -29.50 31.47
CA GLU A 27 -15.33 -30.43 30.36
C GLU A 27 -13.96 -30.41 29.70
N ALA A 28 -13.44 -29.22 29.37
CA ALA A 28 -12.12 -29.07 28.75
C ALA A 28 -11.02 -29.57 29.68
N ALA A 29 -11.05 -29.24 30.97
CA ALA A 29 -10.08 -29.75 31.94
C ALA A 29 -10.07 -31.28 32.03
N ILE A 30 -11.26 -31.91 32.08
CA ILE A 30 -11.38 -33.37 32.09
C ILE A 30 -10.77 -33.98 30.83
N VAL A 31 -11.12 -33.45 29.66
CA VAL A 31 -10.66 -34.00 28.37
C VAL A 31 -9.16 -33.81 28.20
N VAL A 32 -8.61 -32.63 28.52
CA VAL A 32 -7.17 -32.37 28.46
C VAL A 32 -6.39 -33.29 29.40
N SER A 33 -6.90 -33.56 30.61
CA SER A 33 -6.24 -34.48 31.55
C SER A 33 -6.13 -35.93 31.03
N CYS A 34 -6.96 -36.32 30.07
CA CYS A 34 -6.91 -37.63 29.45
C CYS A 34 -5.88 -37.74 28.32
N LEU A 35 -5.32 -36.62 27.85
CA LEU A 35 -4.31 -36.59 26.78
C LEU A 35 -2.88 -36.80 27.34
N PRO A 36 -1.89 -37.09 26.48
CA PRO A 36 -0.49 -37.19 26.89
C PRO A 36 0.02 -35.87 27.51
N ALA A 37 0.58 -35.96 28.72
CA ALA A 37 1.03 -34.78 29.47
C ALA A 37 2.45 -34.31 29.09
N ASP A 38 3.15 -34.98 28.19
CA ASP A 38 4.49 -34.61 27.72
C ASP A 38 4.48 -33.48 26.68
N ARG A 39 3.29 -33.02 26.26
CA ARG A 39 3.09 -31.99 25.23
C ARG A 39 2.14 -30.89 25.70
N LEU A 40 2.17 -29.73 25.06
CA LEU A 40 1.20 -28.66 25.28
C LEU A 40 -0.03 -28.92 24.41
N THR A 41 -1.20 -29.15 25.03
CA THR A 41 -2.48 -29.27 24.34
C THR A 41 -3.18 -27.90 24.30
N PRO A 42 -3.32 -27.25 23.14
CA PRO A 42 -4.04 -25.99 23.08
C PRO A 42 -5.54 -26.20 23.38
N VAL A 43 -6.14 -25.24 24.07
CA VAL A 43 -7.58 -25.15 24.29
C VAL A 43 -8.09 -23.91 23.56
N VAL A 44 -9.00 -24.09 22.60
CA VAL A 44 -9.53 -23.01 21.78
C VAL A 44 -11.00 -22.78 22.11
N THR A 45 -11.31 -21.57 22.53
CA THR A 45 -12.69 -21.10 22.70
C THR A 45 -13.25 -20.56 21.40
N VAL A 46 -14.43 -21.04 21.05
CA VAL A 46 -15.22 -20.54 19.91
C VAL A 46 -16.47 -19.85 20.47
N GLU A 47 -16.51 -18.53 20.31
CA GLU A 47 -17.63 -17.67 20.67
C GLU A 47 -18.62 -17.56 19.51
N PRO A 48 -19.93 -17.44 19.79
CA PRO A 48 -20.90 -17.12 18.75
C PRO A 48 -20.58 -15.75 18.12
N PRO A 49 -20.96 -15.53 16.84
CA PRO A 49 -20.75 -14.25 16.20
C PRO A 49 -21.46 -13.12 16.98
N PRO A 50 -20.88 -11.91 17.06
CA PRO A 50 -21.41 -10.82 17.88
C PRO A 50 -22.75 -10.27 17.39
N MET A 51 -23.16 -10.62 16.17
CA MET A 51 -24.47 -10.33 15.58
C MET A 51 -24.78 -11.36 14.50
N PRO A 52 -26.05 -11.50 14.06
CA PRO A 52 -26.41 -12.39 12.95
C PRO A 52 -25.71 -12.00 11.64
N GLU A 53 -25.34 -12.98 10.83
CA GLU A 53 -24.65 -12.78 9.55
C GLU A 53 -25.42 -11.83 8.61
N ALA A 54 -26.74 -11.99 8.51
CA ALA A 54 -27.58 -11.15 7.67
C ALA A 54 -27.56 -9.67 8.09
N GLU A 55 -27.50 -9.40 9.39
CA GLU A 55 -27.40 -8.05 9.94
C GLU A 55 -26.02 -7.45 9.63
N TYR A 56 -24.96 -8.23 9.80
CA TYR A 56 -23.60 -7.82 9.44
C TYR A 56 -23.49 -7.46 7.94
N ILE A 57 -24.01 -8.30 7.05
CA ILE A 57 -24.00 -8.03 5.59
C ILE A 57 -24.74 -6.72 5.29
N ALA A 58 -25.90 -6.50 5.90
CA ALA A 58 -26.68 -5.27 5.69
C ALA A 58 -25.93 -4.01 6.17
N LEU A 59 -25.34 -4.06 7.37
CA LEU A 59 -24.52 -2.98 7.93
C LEU A 59 -23.26 -2.73 7.10
N HIS A 60 -22.61 -3.79 6.60
CA HIS A 60 -21.46 -3.69 5.72
C HIS A 60 -21.83 -2.98 4.41
N GLU A 61 -22.95 -3.34 3.79
CA GLU A 61 -23.44 -2.70 2.56
C GLU A 61 -23.86 -1.25 2.79
N GLN A 62 -24.46 -0.93 3.95
CA GLN A 62 -24.79 0.45 4.32
C GLN A 62 -23.52 1.28 4.54
N ARG A 63 -22.55 0.72 5.27
CA ARG A 63 -21.23 1.33 5.46
C ARG A 63 -20.54 1.60 4.12
N LYS A 64 -20.52 0.62 3.22
CA LYS A 64 -19.94 0.76 1.88
C LYS A 64 -20.60 1.90 1.11
N ARG A 65 -21.93 1.98 1.13
CA ARG A 65 -22.70 3.08 0.52
C ARG A 65 -22.35 4.44 1.15
N SER A 66 -22.18 4.51 2.47
CA SER A 66 -21.77 5.73 3.18
C SER A 66 -20.32 6.13 2.86
N ASP A 67 -19.38 5.18 2.82
CA ASP A 67 -17.99 5.42 2.40
C ASP A 67 -17.93 5.94 0.96
N ASP A 68 -18.67 5.33 0.03
CA ASP A 68 -18.78 5.79 -1.37
C ASP A 68 -19.40 7.20 -1.45
N GLY A 69 -20.42 7.49 -0.64
CA GLY A 69 -21.07 8.81 -0.54
C GLY A 69 -20.14 9.88 0.03
N LEU A 70 -19.38 9.58 1.09
CA LEU A 70 -18.38 10.48 1.67
C LEU A 70 -17.27 10.79 0.64
N GLN A 71 -16.86 9.77 -0.12
CA GLN A 71 -15.88 9.93 -1.18
C GLN A 71 -16.41 10.78 -2.33
N GLN A 72 -17.72 10.73 -2.64
CA GLN A 72 -18.35 11.66 -3.59
C GLN A 72 -18.42 13.10 -3.06
N ILE A 73 -18.58 13.30 -1.75
CA ILE A 73 -18.66 14.65 -1.14
C ILE A 73 -17.27 15.30 -1.04
N VAL A 74 -16.26 14.55 -0.63
CA VAL A 74 -14.92 15.09 -0.34
C VAL A 74 -14.01 14.98 -1.56
N GLY A 75 -14.06 13.87 -2.30
CA GLY A 75 -13.41 13.63 -3.60
C GLY A 75 -11.87 13.68 -3.64
N THR A 76 -11.28 14.73 -3.08
CA THR A 76 -9.86 15.08 -3.05
C THR A 76 -9.61 16.06 -1.88
N GLU A 77 -8.35 16.34 -1.54
CA GLU A 77 -8.00 17.42 -0.57
C GLU A 77 -8.59 18.79 -0.96
N ILE A 78 -8.77 19.05 -2.27
CA ILE A 78 -9.37 20.29 -2.79
C ILE A 78 -10.87 20.35 -2.51
N GLY A 79 -11.61 19.25 -2.67
CA GLY A 79 -13.04 19.21 -2.35
C GLY A 79 -13.32 19.38 -0.85
N LYS A 80 -12.41 18.90 0.01
CA LYS A 80 -12.44 19.18 1.46
C LYS A 80 -12.29 20.67 1.76
N ALA A 81 -11.35 21.36 1.09
CA ALA A 81 -11.14 22.79 1.23
C ALA A 81 -12.33 23.62 0.69
N GLU A 82 -12.93 23.20 -0.43
CA GLU A 82 -14.12 23.82 -1.00
C GLU A 82 -15.34 23.70 -0.08
N VAL A 83 -15.62 22.52 0.49
CA VAL A 83 -16.72 22.32 1.45
C VAL A 83 -16.52 23.14 2.74
N LEU A 84 -15.27 23.28 3.20
CA LEU A 84 -14.91 24.14 4.35
C LEU A 84 -15.11 25.63 4.04
N SER A 85 -15.01 26.03 2.77
CA SER A 85 -15.25 27.40 2.31
C SER A 85 -16.72 27.71 1.95
N ALA A 86 -17.54 26.68 1.67
CA ALA A 86 -18.93 26.79 1.20
C ALA A 86 -19.97 27.16 2.31
N GLY A 87 -19.51 27.52 3.51
CA GLY A 87 -20.35 27.98 4.61
C GLY A 87 -20.89 26.87 5.53
N ARG A 88 -21.48 27.27 6.67
CA ARG A 88 -21.89 26.36 7.77
C ARG A 88 -22.76 25.16 7.37
N PRO A 89 -23.73 25.25 6.43
CA PRO A 89 -24.58 24.10 6.08
C PRO A 89 -23.83 22.97 5.36
N ALA A 90 -22.88 23.30 4.47
CA ALA A 90 -22.09 22.32 3.74
C ALA A 90 -21.10 21.60 4.68
N VAL A 91 -20.43 22.36 5.55
CA VAL A 91 -19.59 21.81 6.63
C VAL A 91 -20.41 20.94 7.58
N HIS A 92 -21.62 21.36 7.95
CA HIS A 92 -22.48 20.57 8.81
C HIS A 92 -22.87 19.24 8.15
N ARG A 93 -23.23 19.25 6.86
CA ARG A 93 -23.55 18.04 6.10
C ARG A 93 -22.36 17.08 6.02
N LEU A 94 -21.16 17.58 5.69
CA LEU A 94 -19.93 16.79 5.67
C LEU A 94 -19.62 16.18 7.03
N MET A 95 -19.71 16.98 8.11
CA MET A 95 -19.45 16.50 9.46
C MET A 95 -20.49 15.46 9.92
N THR A 96 -21.74 15.56 9.45
CA THR A 96 -22.77 14.56 9.72
C THR A 96 -22.48 13.25 8.98
N GLU A 97 -22.13 13.31 7.70
CA GLU A 97 -21.76 12.12 6.90
C GLU A 97 -20.51 11.43 7.44
N MET A 98 -19.46 12.19 7.77
CA MET A 98 -18.26 11.63 8.42
C MET A 98 -18.59 10.91 9.74
N ARG A 99 -19.48 11.48 10.55
CA ARG A 99 -19.93 10.86 11.80
C ARG A 99 -20.72 9.58 11.53
N GLU A 100 -21.61 9.59 10.55
CA GLU A 100 -22.40 8.41 10.19
C GLU A 100 -21.50 7.27 9.69
N THR A 101 -20.54 7.58 8.80
CA THR A 101 -19.53 6.62 8.34
C THR A 101 -18.73 6.04 9.51
N ASP A 102 -18.28 6.88 10.45
CA ASP A 102 -17.53 6.44 11.62
C ASP A 102 -18.36 5.53 12.54
N VAL A 103 -19.65 5.85 12.75
CA VAL A 103 -20.58 5.00 13.50
C VAL A 103 -20.74 3.64 12.81
N LEU A 104 -20.96 3.61 11.50
CA LEU A 104 -21.12 2.36 10.73
C LEU A 104 -19.85 1.51 10.79
N ARG A 105 -18.66 2.11 10.77
CA ARG A 105 -17.39 1.38 10.97
C ARG A 105 -17.31 0.76 12.36
N GLN A 106 -17.70 1.48 13.40
CA GLN A 106 -17.72 0.96 14.77
C GLN A 106 -18.72 -0.18 14.95
N LEU A 107 -19.87 -0.14 14.28
CA LEU A 107 -20.88 -1.21 14.36
C LEU A 107 -20.43 -2.51 13.67
N VAL A 108 -19.70 -2.40 12.57
CA VAL A 108 -19.22 -3.54 11.78
C VAL A 108 -17.94 -4.16 12.38
N ALA A 109 -17.14 -3.37 13.11
CA ALA A 109 -15.82 -3.78 13.61
C ALA A 109 -15.81 -5.03 14.51
N PRO A 110 -16.76 -5.23 15.46
CA PRO A 110 -16.75 -6.42 16.32
C PRO A 110 -16.84 -7.73 15.53
N TYR A 111 -17.72 -7.80 14.52
CA TYR A 111 -17.88 -8.99 13.69
C TYR A 111 -16.62 -9.26 12.86
N ARG A 112 -15.99 -8.21 12.31
CA ARG A 112 -14.73 -8.35 11.56
C ARG A 112 -13.57 -8.77 12.47
N SER A 113 -13.53 -8.28 13.70
CA SER A 113 -12.50 -8.66 14.66
C SER A 113 -12.68 -10.12 15.10
N TRP A 114 -13.93 -10.57 15.26
CA TRP A 114 -14.29 -11.96 15.51
C TRP A 114 -13.86 -12.88 14.35
N ILE A 115 -14.18 -12.54 13.09
CA ILE A 115 -13.77 -13.37 11.95
C ILE A 115 -12.24 -13.40 11.77
N LYS A 116 -11.55 -12.26 11.95
CA LYS A 116 -10.08 -12.20 11.86
C LYS A 116 -9.38 -13.01 12.93
N ARG A 117 -9.92 -13.02 14.15
CA ARG A 117 -9.46 -13.93 15.19
C ARG A 117 -9.57 -15.39 14.74
N ASN A 118 -10.72 -15.80 14.22
CA ASN A 118 -10.98 -17.17 13.78
C ASN A 118 -10.09 -17.60 12.60
N GLU A 119 -9.91 -16.73 11.61
CA GLU A 119 -8.93 -16.87 10.52
C GLU A 119 -7.53 -17.15 11.06
N LEU A 120 -7.10 -16.31 12.01
CA LEU A 120 -5.75 -16.37 12.57
C LEU A 120 -5.54 -17.67 13.38
N VAL A 121 -6.49 -18.05 14.23
CA VAL A 121 -6.44 -19.31 14.99
C VAL A 121 -6.34 -20.50 14.03
N SER A 122 -7.19 -20.56 13.01
CA SER A 122 -7.19 -21.64 12.02
C SER A 122 -5.83 -21.74 11.30
N SER A 123 -5.29 -20.59 10.88
CA SER A 123 -3.97 -20.50 10.23
C SER A 123 -2.83 -20.96 11.14
N LEU A 124 -2.82 -20.55 12.41
CA LEU A 124 -1.79 -20.92 13.38
C LEU A 124 -1.80 -22.43 13.67
N LEU A 125 -2.97 -23.02 13.87
CA LEU A 125 -3.10 -24.46 14.11
C LEU A 125 -2.59 -25.30 12.92
N GLY A 126 -2.90 -24.86 11.69
CA GLY A 126 -2.36 -25.46 10.47
C GLY A 126 -0.84 -25.35 10.40
N GLY A 127 -0.28 -24.19 10.74
CA GLY A 127 1.18 -23.97 10.77
C GLY A 127 1.91 -24.75 11.86
N LEU A 128 1.25 -25.04 12.97
CA LEU A 128 1.78 -25.83 14.09
C LEU A 128 1.66 -27.35 13.88
N GLY A 129 0.96 -27.79 12.83
CA GLY A 129 0.83 -29.21 12.50
C GLY A 129 -0.12 -29.99 13.41
N VAL A 130 -1.14 -29.34 13.97
CA VAL A 130 -2.18 -30.01 14.78
C VAL A 130 -2.92 -31.05 13.93
N GLN A 131 -3.00 -32.29 14.42
CA GLN A 131 -3.57 -33.43 13.69
C GLN A 131 -5.02 -33.72 14.05
N ARG A 132 -5.43 -33.37 15.27
CA ARG A 132 -6.73 -33.71 15.84
C ARG A 132 -7.40 -32.53 16.52
N ALA A 133 -8.69 -32.32 16.27
CA ALA A 133 -9.54 -31.36 16.98
C ALA A 133 -10.66 -32.10 17.73
N VAL A 134 -10.71 -31.93 19.05
CA VAL A 134 -11.74 -32.54 19.90
C VAL A 134 -12.77 -31.48 20.29
N PHE A 135 -13.97 -31.59 19.75
CA PHE A 135 -15.08 -30.69 20.01
C PHE A 135 -15.92 -31.20 21.18
N LEU A 136 -16.06 -30.38 22.22
CA LEU A 136 -16.83 -30.72 23.43
C LEU A 136 -18.33 -30.49 23.28
N ASP A 137 -18.73 -29.78 22.23
CA ASP A 137 -20.12 -29.46 21.90
C ASP A 137 -20.35 -29.52 20.37
N ASP A 138 -21.62 -29.47 20.00
CA ASP A 138 -22.04 -29.25 18.63
C ASP A 138 -22.05 -27.73 18.37
N PHE A 139 -21.14 -27.30 17.48
CA PHE A 139 -21.03 -25.91 17.04
C PHE A 139 -21.87 -25.72 15.79
N ALA A 140 -22.63 -24.64 15.73
CA ALA A 140 -23.35 -24.28 14.52
C ALA A 140 -22.33 -23.95 13.41
N PRO A 141 -22.62 -24.29 12.15
CA PRO A 141 -21.71 -24.01 11.04
C PRO A 141 -21.25 -22.56 10.98
N GLU A 142 -22.13 -21.61 11.31
CA GLU A 142 -21.88 -20.17 11.27
C GLU A 142 -20.81 -19.74 12.28
N GLU A 143 -20.68 -20.47 13.39
CA GLU A 143 -19.72 -20.17 14.47
C GLU A 143 -18.31 -20.63 14.15
N LEU A 144 -18.18 -21.57 13.21
CA LEU A 144 -16.91 -22.06 12.70
C LEU A 144 -16.48 -21.32 11.43
N ASN A 145 -17.19 -20.27 11.01
CA ASN A 145 -16.78 -19.49 9.85
C ASN A 145 -15.42 -18.83 10.10
N ALA A 146 -14.54 -18.93 9.10
CA ALA A 146 -13.24 -18.26 9.07
C ALA A 146 -13.10 -17.37 7.81
N GLU A 147 -14.21 -16.95 7.20
CA GLU A 147 -14.20 -16.04 6.05
C GLU A 147 -15.26 -14.94 6.20
N ASP A 148 -14.98 -13.73 5.69
CA ASP A 148 -15.89 -12.58 5.76
C ASP A 148 -17.04 -12.76 4.73
N PRO A 149 -18.28 -13.05 5.19
CA PRO A 149 -19.38 -13.42 4.29
C PRO A 149 -19.83 -12.27 3.39
N ALA A 150 -19.68 -11.02 3.84
CA ALA A 150 -20.00 -9.84 3.04
C ALA A 150 -19.01 -9.65 1.89
N ILE A 151 -17.74 -10.03 2.09
CA ILE A 151 -16.73 -10.03 1.03
C ILE A 151 -17.01 -11.19 0.07
N ALA A 152 -17.14 -12.43 0.56
CA ALA A 152 -17.40 -13.60 -0.29
C ALA A 152 -18.63 -13.38 -1.20
N ALA A 153 -19.73 -12.86 -0.66
CA ALA A 153 -20.93 -12.53 -1.45
C ALA A 153 -20.71 -11.44 -2.52
N GLN A 154 -19.76 -10.51 -2.32
CA GLN A 154 -19.37 -9.56 -3.36
C GLN A 154 -18.54 -10.24 -4.45
N TRP A 155 -17.57 -11.08 -4.09
CA TRP A 155 -16.76 -11.85 -5.04
C TRP A 155 -17.65 -12.73 -5.93
N HIS A 156 -18.62 -13.43 -5.34
CA HIS A 156 -19.61 -14.23 -6.09
C HIS A 156 -20.47 -13.37 -7.04
N ARG A 157 -20.89 -12.17 -6.63
CA ARG A 157 -21.63 -11.24 -7.51
C ARG A 157 -20.78 -10.71 -8.67
N TYR A 158 -19.47 -10.53 -8.48
CA TYR A 158 -18.55 -10.03 -9.51
C TYR A 158 -18.11 -11.12 -10.52
N GLN A 159 -18.14 -12.40 -10.15
CA GLN A 159 -17.71 -13.53 -11.00
C GLN A 159 -18.87 -14.30 -11.66
N GLY A 160 -20.13 -13.91 -11.42
CA GLY A 160 -21.33 -14.61 -11.89
C GLY A 160 -21.58 -14.52 -13.40
N GLY A 161 -20.80 -15.25 -14.20
CA GLY A 161 -21.08 -15.49 -15.61
C GLY A 161 -20.38 -16.69 -16.25
N ILE A 162 -19.21 -17.14 -15.76
CA ILE A 162 -18.46 -18.24 -16.40
C ILE A 162 -17.63 -18.97 -15.35
N LEU A 163 -18.11 -20.12 -14.82
CA LEU A 163 -17.37 -21.40 -14.71
C LEU A 163 -18.04 -22.45 -13.81
N ASP A 164 -17.61 -23.67 -14.08
CA ASP A 164 -17.96 -25.01 -13.60
C ASP A 164 -18.25 -25.17 -12.11
N GLU A 165 -19.30 -25.94 -11.78
CA GLU A 165 -19.69 -26.33 -10.41
C GLU A 165 -18.55 -27.03 -9.64
N ALA A 166 -17.56 -27.58 -10.35
CA ALA A 166 -16.38 -28.23 -9.77
C ALA A 166 -15.34 -27.25 -9.17
N TYR A 167 -15.22 -26.00 -9.66
CA TYR A 167 -14.32 -24.99 -9.08
C TYR A 167 -14.96 -24.30 -7.86
N VAL A 168 -16.29 -24.22 -7.82
CA VAL A 168 -17.07 -23.70 -6.69
C VAL A 168 -17.01 -24.65 -5.47
N ALA A 169 -16.86 -25.95 -5.70
CA ALA A 169 -16.73 -26.94 -4.62
C ALA A 169 -15.38 -26.88 -3.88
N ASP A 170 -14.32 -26.37 -4.51
CA ASP A 170 -12.97 -26.29 -3.92
C ASP A 170 -12.75 -24.99 -3.10
N GLN A 171 -13.69 -24.04 -3.19
CA GLN A 171 -13.72 -22.80 -2.38
C GLN A 171 -15.04 -22.60 -1.60
N ALA A 172 -15.78 -23.68 -1.36
CA ALA A 172 -16.94 -23.64 -0.47
C ALA A 172 -16.50 -23.50 1.01
N GLY A 173 -16.12 -22.28 1.40
CA GLY A 173 -15.95 -21.76 2.75
C GLY A 173 -14.94 -22.50 3.63
N SER A 174 -13.71 -21.99 3.73
CA SER A 174 -12.79 -22.46 4.78
C SER A 174 -13.40 -22.20 6.15
N ARG A 175 -13.74 -23.27 6.86
CA ARG A 175 -14.16 -23.22 8.26
C ARG A 175 -12.94 -23.43 9.16
N MET A 176 -13.06 -22.93 10.39
CA MET A 176 -12.11 -23.25 11.44
C MET A 176 -11.94 -24.77 11.56
N PHE A 177 -10.69 -25.21 11.69
CA PHE A 177 -10.29 -26.61 11.83
C PHE A 177 -10.47 -27.50 10.59
N ASP A 178 -10.85 -26.97 9.43
CA ASP A 178 -10.93 -27.78 8.20
C ASP A 178 -9.56 -28.34 7.78
N SER A 179 -8.48 -27.63 8.10
CA SER A 179 -7.10 -28.08 7.89
C SER A 179 -6.66 -29.17 8.87
N VAL A 180 -7.44 -29.45 9.93
CA VAL A 180 -7.13 -30.45 10.95
C VAL A 180 -7.68 -31.81 10.51
N PRO A 181 -6.83 -32.82 10.24
CA PRO A 181 -7.23 -34.09 9.64
C PRO A 181 -8.30 -34.89 10.40
N GLU A 182 -8.23 -34.92 11.74
CA GLU A 182 -9.11 -35.72 12.57
C GLU A 182 -10.01 -34.83 13.44
N GLN A 183 -11.31 -34.78 13.17
CA GLN A 183 -12.28 -34.05 13.99
C GLN A 183 -13.12 -35.03 14.82
N ILE A 184 -12.99 -34.95 16.14
CA ILE A 184 -13.67 -35.83 17.10
C ILE A 184 -14.74 -35.04 17.83
N ARG A 185 -15.97 -35.54 17.84
CA ARG A 185 -17.09 -34.99 18.62
C ARG A 185 -17.24 -35.76 19.91
N LEU A 186 -17.13 -35.07 21.05
CA LEU A 186 -17.22 -35.68 22.37
C LEU A 186 -18.34 -35.04 23.19
N PRO A 187 -19.54 -35.67 23.25
CA PRO A 187 -20.67 -35.13 24.00
C PRO A 187 -20.39 -35.06 25.50
N CYS A 188 -20.55 -33.87 26.10
CA CYS A 188 -20.24 -33.61 27.51
C CYS A 188 -21.45 -33.61 28.46
N THR A 189 -22.56 -34.25 28.08
CA THR A 189 -23.82 -34.27 28.83
C THR A 189 -23.75 -34.92 30.21
N ASP A 190 -22.81 -35.84 30.45
CA ASP A 190 -22.57 -36.47 31.75
C ASP A 190 -21.08 -36.36 32.13
N LEU A 191 -20.78 -35.41 33.02
CA LEU A 191 -19.43 -35.15 33.53
C LEU A 191 -18.83 -36.34 34.29
N THR A 192 -19.65 -37.20 34.91
CA THR A 192 -19.16 -38.32 35.73
C THR A 192 -18.54 -39.43 34.87
N GLN A 193 -19.02 -39.57 33.62
CA GLN A 193 -18.52 -40.54 32.65
C GLN A 193 -17.57 -39.95 31.62
N LEU A 194 -17.44 -38.61 31.57
CA LEU A 194 -16.66 -37.90 30.54
C LEU A 194 -15.20 -38.36 30.51
N ALA A 195 -14.56 -38.51 31.68
CA ALA A 195 -13.16 -38.92 31.80
C ALA A 195 -12.91 -40.30 31.17
N SER A 196 -13.75 -41.29 31.50
CA SER A 196 -13.66 -42.65 30.97
C SER A 196 -13.89 -42.69 29.46
N ARG A 197 -14.85 -41.89 28.96
CA ARG A 197 -15.14 -41.77 27.52
C ARG A 197 -13.97 -41.11 26.78
N ALA A 198 -13.46 -39.99 27.29
CA ALA A 198 -12.32 -39.28 26.73
C ALA A 198 -11.06 -40.16 26.72
N TRP A 199 -10.77 -40.89 27.81
CA TRP A 199 -9.62 -41.78 27.90
C TRP A 199 -9.64 -42.88 26.84
N LYS A 200 -10.79 -43.55 26.69
CA LYS A 200 -10.97 -44.59 25.67
C LYS A 200 -10.83 -44.05 24.25
N LEU A 201 -11.38 -42.88 24.00
CA LEU A 201 -11.40 -42.30 22.67
C LEU A 201 -10.05 -41.69 22.26
N LEU A 202 -9.35 -41.06 23.20
CA LEU A 202 -8.20 -40.20 22.90
C LEU A 202 -6.85 -40.83 23.24
N ARG A 203 -6.82 -41.86 24.10
CA ARG A 203 -5.57 -42.41 24.65
C ARG A 203 -5.48 -43.93 24.57
N ASP A 204 -6.40 -44.67 25.18
CA ASP A 204 -6.34 -46.15 25.26
C ASP A 204 -7.75 -46.77 25.13
N PRO A 205 -8.11 -47.29 23.93
CA PRO A 205 -9.45 -47.83 23.63
C PRO A 205 -9.94 -48.93 24.57
N ASP A 206 -9.02 -49.76 25.08
CA ASP A 206 -9.33 -50.90 25.95
C ASP A 206 -9.10 -50.57 27.44
N GLY A 207 -8.63 -49.36 27.74
CA GLY A 207 -8.12 -48.98 29.05
C GLY A 207 -9.08 -48.16 29.91
N THR A 208 -8.62 -47.96 31.15
CA THR A 208 -9.12 -46.95 32.10
C THR A 208 -7.92 -46.17 32.63
N PRO A 209 -8.09 -44.90 33.05
CA PRO A 209 -6.97 -44.14 33.61
C PRO A 209 -6.35 -44.85 34.81
N GLU A 210 -5.02 -45.01 34.81
CA GLU A 210 -4.28 -45.64 35.91
C GLU A 210 -4.41 -44.87 37.22
N ARG A 211 -4.54 -43.54 37.11
CA ARG A 211 -4.73 -42.61 38.23
C ARG A 211 -5.88 -41.68 37.92
N VAL A 212 -6.75 -41.50 38.89
CA VAL A 212 -7.91 -40.61 38.80
C VAL A 212 -7.92 -39.65 39.97
N ILE A 213 -8.13 -38.37 39.68
CA ILE A 213 -8.36 -37.30 40.66
C ILE A 213 -9.84 -36.95 40.60
N GLU A 214 -10.54 -37.07 41.73
CA GLU A 214 -11.95 -36.71 41.82
C GLU A 214 -12.11 -35.22 42.13
N VAL A 215 -12.96 -34.54 41.36
CA VAL A 215 -13.19 -33.10 41.45
C VAL A 215 -14.70 -32.84 41.57
N PRO A 216 -15.16 -31.94 42.45
CA PRO A 216 -16.58 -31.63 42.57
C PRO A 216 -17.13 -31.01 41.27
N ALA A 217 -18.17 -31.62 40.70
CA ALA A 217 -18.77 -31.17 39.44
C ALA A 217 -19.34 -29.74 39.50
N GLY A 218 -19.78 -29.30 40.69
CA GLY A 218 -20.46 -28.03 40.90
C GLY A 218 -19.55 -26.80 41.05
N ASP A 219 -18.23 -26.99 41.16
CA ASP A 219 -17.29 -25.89 41.41
C ASP A 219 -16.26 -25.80 40.27
N PRO A 220 -16.39 -24.85 39.32
CA PRO A 220 -15.42 -24.71 38.23
C PRO A 220 -14.05 -24.19 38.70
N THR A 221 -13.98 -23.54 39.87
CA THR A 221 -12.77 -22.82 40.31
C THR A 221 -11.61 -23.74 40.66
N VAL A 222 -11.91 -24.99 41.06
CA VAL A 222 -10.93 -26.01 41.43
C VAL A 222 -10.30 -26.72 40.23
N TYR A 223 -10.89 -26.62 39.04
CA TYR A 223 -10.46 -27.39 37.86
C TYR A 223 -9.10 -26.93 37.31
N VAL A 224 -8.71 -25.68 37.53
CA VAL A 224 -7.42 -25.16 37.08
C VAL A 224 -6.27 -25.82 37.85
N GLU A 225 -6.36 -25.87 39.19
CA GLU A 225 -5.37 -26.52 40.05
C GLU A 225 -5.37 -28.05 39.87
N ALA A 226 -6.56 -28.62 39.77
CA ALA A 226 -6.73 -30.06 39.54
C ALA A 226 -6.09 -30.46 38.21
N LEU A 227 -6.31 -29.70 37.12
CA LEU A 227 -5.73 -29.98 35.81
C LEU A 227 -4.21 -29.94 35.85
N PHE A 228 -3.63 -28.89 36.45
CA PHE A 228 -2.18 -28.79 36.60
C PHE A 228 -1.60 -30.01 37.34
N THR A 229 -2.25 -30.41 38.44
CA THR A 229 -1.87 -31.60 39.21
C THR A 229 -2.00 -32.88 38.40
N ALA A 230 -3.09 -33.02 37.64
CA ALA A 230 -3.37 -34.16 36.78
C ALA A 230 -2.27 -34.32 35.71
N LEU A 231 -1.95 -33.25 34.98
CA LEU A 231 -0.88 -33.24 33.98
C LEU A 231 0.49 -33.58 34.61
N ARG A 232 0.79 -33.04 35.79
CA ARG A 232 2.04 -33.30 36.51
C ARG A 232 2.20 -34.76 36.94
N THR A 233 1.10 -35.40 37.33
CA THR A 233 1.08 -36.76 37.91
C THR A 233 0.69 -37.86 36.91
N GLY A 234 0.31 -37.46 35.68
CA GLY A 234 -0.23 -38.35 34.66
C GLY A 234 -1.62 -38.89 34.97
N ALA A 235 -2.38 -38.24 35.85
CA ALA A 235 -3.73 -38.65 36.23
C ALA A 235 -4.81 -38.04 35.32
N ALA A 236 -5.98 -38.68 35.25
CA ALA A 236 -7.17 -38.10 34.65
C ALA A 236 -8.07 -37.46 35.73
N LEU A 237 -8.77 -36.38 35.39
CA LEU A 237 -9.78 -35.78 36.24
C LEU A 237 -11.13 -36.47 36.05
N ARG A 238 -11.87 -36.71 37.14
CA ARG A 238 -13.24 -37.22 37.10
C ARG A 238 -14.15 -36.35 37.95
N ALA A 239 -15.24 -35.87 37.37
CA ALA A 239 -16.24 -35.12 38.11
C ALA A 239 -17.08 -36.05 39.00
N VAL A 240 -17.35 -35.65 40.24
CA VAL A 240 -18.22 -36.37 41.18
C VAL A 240 -19.20 -35.39 41.86
N GLU A 241 -20.35 -35.90 42.31
CA GLU A 241 -21.35 -35.06 43.00
C GLU A 241 -20.85 -34.56 44.36
N HIS A 242 -20.19 -35.41 45.15
CA HIS A 242 -19.65 -35.09 46.48
C HIS A 242 -18.22 -35.63 46.56
N ALA A 243 -17.22 -34.77 46.42
CA ALA A 243 -15.82 -35.15 46.55
C ALA A 243 -15.45 -35.39 48.03
N ALA A 244 -14.72 -36.47 48.32
CA ALA A 244 -14.40 -36.89 49.70
C ALA A 244 -13.28 -36.05 50.37
N VAL A 245 -12.66 -35.12 49.66
CA VAL A 245 -11.46 -34.37 50.10
C VAL A 245 -11.70 -32.88 49.88
N GLU A 246 -11.39 -32.05 50.89
CA GLU A 246 -11.37 -30.59 50.74
C GLU A 246 -10.33 -30.19 49.67
N PRO A 247 -10.74 -29.57 48.55
CA PRO A 247 -9.86 -29.31 47.38
C PRO A 247 -8.59 -28.51 47.69
N GLU A 248 -8.64 -27.53 48.61
CA GLU A 248 -7.54 -26.59 48.88
C GLU A 248 -6.26 -27.25 49.41
N ALA A 249 -6.36 -28.39 50.11
CA ALA A 249 -5.21 -29.06 50.71
C ALA A 249 -4.52 -30.08 49.78
N ALA A 250 -5.17 -30.52 48.70
CA ALA A 250 -4.71 -31.64 47.86
C ALA A 250 -3.94 -31.22 46.61
N PHE A 251 -4.13 -29.99 46.11
CA PHE A 251 -3.59 -29.56 44.81
C PHE A 251 -2.41 -28.59 44.89
N SER A 252 -2.15 -27.96 46.04
CA SER A 252 -1.19 -26.84 46.12
C SER A 252 0.23 -27.23 46.55
N ALA A 253 1.20 -26.58 45.88
CA ALA A 253 2.67 -26.65 46.01
C ALA A 253 3.40 -27.72 45.18
N ALA A 254 3.32 -27.59 43.84
CA ALA A 254 4.25 -28.26 42.92
C ALA A 254 5.29 -27.28 42.35
N ASN A 255 6.55 -27.71 42.39
CA ASN A 255 7.75 -27.01 41.91
C ASN A 255 8.08 -25.67 42.61
N PRO A 256 8.43 -25.68 43.92
CA PRO A 256 8.84 -24.47 44.61
C PRO A 256 10.14 -23.87 44.07
N ASP A 257 10.97 -24.64 43.36
CA ASP A 257 12.27 -24.17 42.88
C ASP A 257 12.24 -23.70 41.40
N ALA A 258 11.06 -23.62 40.77
CA ALA A 258 10.93 -23.14 39.39
C ALA A 258 11.43 -21.69 39.22
N GLU A 259 12.08 -21.40 38.09
CA GLU A 259 12.57 -20.05 37.74
C GLU A 259 11.45 -19.10 37.27
N GLU A 260 10.36 -19.67 36.76
CA GLU A 260 9.15 -18.96 36.28
C GLU A 260 7.97 -19.26 37.20
N ALA A 261 7.16 -18.22 37.47
CA ALA A 261 5.82 -18.34 38.01
C ALA A 261 4.80 -17.98 36.92
N VAL A 262 3.77 -18.81 36.78
CA VAL A 262 2.61 -18.52 35.93
C VAL A 262 1.46 -18.16 36.84
N LEU A 263 1.09 -16.87 36.83
CA LEU A 263 -0.02 -16.36 37.61
C LEU A 263 -1.29 -16.38 36.76
N VAL A 264 -2.35 -16.98 37.30
CA VAL A 264 -3.66 -17.09 36.66
C VAL A 264 -4.72 -16.44 37.53
N GLU A 265 -5.36 -15.41 37.00
CA GLU A 265 -6.59 -14.87 37.59
C GLU A 265 -7.72 -15.86 37.35
N ASN A 266 -8.29 -16.41 38.42
CA ASN A 266 -9.37 -17.39 38.35
C ASN A 266 -10.67 -16.69 37.94
N THR A 267 -10.83 -16.49 36.64
CA THR A 267 -11.99 -15.84 36.02
C THR A 267 -13.14 -16.82 35.76
N GLY A 268 -12.87 -18.13 35.90
CA GLY A 268 -13.79 -19.18 35.45
C GLY A 268 -13.87 -19.32 33.92
N SER A 269 -12.93 -18.74 33.16
CA SER A 269 -12.85 -18.88 31.70
C SER A 269 -11.79 -19.89 31.27
N ALA A 270 -11.89 -20.41 30.05
CA ALA A 270 -10.91 -21.32 29.47
C ALA A 270 -9.47 -20.76 29.46
N ASP A 271 -9.31 -19.44 29.47
CA ASP A 271 -7.98 -18.80 29.59
C ASP A 271 -7.26 -19.21 30.89
N SER A 272 -8.03 -19.47 31.95
CA SER A 272 -7.47 -19.96 33.21
C SER A 272 -6.88 -21.37 33.06
N LEU A 273 -7.48 -22.23 32.23
CA LEU A 273 -6.93 -23.56 31.92
C LEU A 273 -5.69 -23.47 31.07
N LEU A 274 -5.68 -22.57 30.07
CA LEU A 274 -4.49 -22.33 29.25
C LEU A 274 -3.30 -21.92 30.12
N GLY A 275 -3.54 -21.09 31.14
CA GLY A 275 -2.52 -20.77 32.14
C GLY A 275 -1.96 -21.99 32.87
N ALA A 276 -2.81 -22.92 33.31
CA ALA A 276 -2.37 -24.17 33.93
C ALA A 276 -1.60 -25.09 32.95
N ILE A 277 -2.10 -25.24 31.71
CA ILE A 277 -1.45 -26.06 30.68
C ILE A 277 -0.08 -25.47 30.32
N TYR A 278 -0.02 -24.14 30.13
CA TYR A 278 1.21 -23.41 29.87
C TYR A 278 2.20 -23.56 31.03
N ALA A 279 1.73 -23.39 32.28
CA ALA A 279 2.57 -23.58 33.46
C ALA A 279 3.18 -24.99 33.51
N HIS A 280 2.40 -26.02 33.19
CA HIS A 280 2.89 -27.39 33.15
C HIS A 280 3.92 -27.58 32.04
N HIS A 281 3.64 -27.10 30.83
CA HIS A 281 4.55 -27.16 29.68
C HIS A 281 5.89 -26.47 29.95
N ARG A 282 5.85 -25.32 30.62
CA ARG A 282 7.03 -24.53 31.02
C ARG A 282 7.73 -25.07 32.27
N ALA A 283 7.19 -26.12 32.89
CA ALA A 283 7.58 -26.59 34.21
C ALA A 283 7.62 -25.46 35.27
N ALA A 284 6.77 -24.46 35.12
CA ALA A 284 6.69 -23.28 35.97
C ALA A 284 5.90 -23.55 37.26
N ARG A 285 6.03 -22.65 38.23
CA ARG A 285 5.17 -22.64 39.41
C ARG A 285 3.82 -22.01 39.06
N LEU A 286 2.75 -22.79 39.10
CA LEU A 286 1.39 -22.25 38.98
C LEU A 286 1.01 -21.47 40.25
N VAL A 287 0.46 -20.27 40.06
CA VAL A 287 -0.08 -19.42 41.13
C VAL A 287 -1.48 -18.97 40.72
N ILE A 288 -2.49 -19.41 41.46
CA ILE A 288 -3.87 -18.99 41.20
C ILE A 288 -4.23 -17.86 42.14
N THR A 289 -4.91 -16.84 41.62
CA THR A 289 -5.40 -15.70 42.39
C THR A 289 -6.87 -15.45 42.06
N PRO A 290 -7.69 -14.94 43.01
CA PRO A 290 -9.05 -14.51 42.71
C PRO A 290 -9.07 -13.44 41.60
N ARG A 291 -10.20 -13.35 40.88
CA ARG A 291 -10.43 -12.29 39.90
C ARG A 291 -10.33 -10.91 40.58
N PRO A 292 -9.51 -9.99 40.07
CA PRO A 292 -9.38 -8.67 40.66
C PRO A 292 -10.53 -7.70 40.32
N ASP A 293 -10.74 -6.70 41.17
CA ASP A 293 -11.53 -5.51 40.84
C ASP A 293 -10.65 -4.46 40.16
N LEU A 294 -10.91 -4.21 38.87
CA LEU A 294 -10.16 -3.26 38.07
C LEU A 294 -10.60 -1.81 38.30
N THR A 295 -11.76 -1.56 38.90
CA THR A 295 -12.34 -0.22 39.05
C THR A 295 -11.39 0.74 39.79
N PRO A 296 -10.80 0.36 40.93
CA PRO A 296 -9.85 1.21 41.65
C PRO A 296 -8.55 1.43 40.85
N VAL A 297 -8.10 0.40 40.13
CA VAL A 297 -6.87 0.44 39.32
C VAL A 297 -7.03 1.41 38.16
N GLN A 298 -8.12 1.27 37.38
CA GLN A 298 -8.45 2.17 36.29
C GLN A 298 -8.62 3.62 36.76
N THR A 299 -9.29 3.81 37.91
CA THR A 299 -9.45 5.13 38.52
C THR A 299 -8.10 5.76 38.89
N ALA A 300 -7.20 4.98 39.50
CA ALA A 300 -5.86 5.44 39.89
C ALA A 300 -4.99 5.76 38.66
N ILE A 301 -5.02 4.93 37.62
CA ILE A 301 -4.31 5.18 36.35
C ILE A 301 -4.84 6.45 35.67
N ALA A 302 -6.16 6.61 35.57
CA ALA A 302 -6.78 7.78 34.96
C ALA A 302 -6.48 9.07 35.73
N GLU A 303 -6.46 9.01 37.06
CA GLU A 303 -6.05 10.14 37.90
C GLU A 303 -4.58 10.49 37.72
N GLN A 304 -3.71 9.47 37.66
CA GLN A 304 -2.29 9.70 37.40
C GLN A 304 -2.04 10.29 36.01
N GLN A 305 -2.78 9.84 35.00
CA GLN A 305 -2.77 10.45 33.68
C GLN A 305 -3.19 11.92 33.72
N ARG A 306 -4.25 12.28 34.45
CA ARG A 306 -4.69 13.68 34.61
C ARG A 306 -3.59 14.52 35.26
N ARG A 307 -2.91 13.99 36.28
CA ARG A 307 -1.81 14.67 36.98
C ARG A 307 -0.62 14.92 36.05
N ILE A 308 -0.19 13.90 35.30
CA ILE A 308 0.91 14.01 34.32
C ILE A 308 0.56 15.03 33.23
N THR A 309 -0.64 14.96 32.66
CA THR A 309 -1.07 15.90 31.61
C THR A 309 -1.20 17.33 32.14
N SER A 310 -1.74 17.51 33.36
CA SER A 310 -1.82 18.83 34.01
C SER A 310 -0.43 19.41 34.29
N ALA A 311 0.47 18.59 34.83
CA ALA A 311 1.85 18.98 35.09
C ALA A 311 2.58 19.37 33.81
N ALA A 312 2.48 18.56 32.75
CA ALA A 312 3.10 18.83 31.46
C ALA A 312 2.61 20.16 30.84
N ARG A 313 1.34 20.53 31.03
CA ARG A 313 0.77 21.80 30.56
C ARG A 313 1.18 23.02 31.38
N SER A 314 1.64 22.82 32.61
CA SER A 314 2.00 23.90 33.55
C SER A 314 3.45 24.39 33.42
N VAL A 315 4.27 23.71 32.61
CA VAL A 315 5.71 23.98 32.47
C VAL A 315 5.99 24.68 31.13
N SER A 316 6.82 25.72 31.15
CA SER A 316 7.15 26.51 29.95
C SER A 316 8.03 25.74 28.94
N GLU A 317 8.01 26.12 27.66
CA GLU A 317 8.86 25.50 26.61
C GLU A 317 10.38 25.56 26.93
N GLU A 318 10.82 26.57 27.68
CA GLU A 318 12.23 26.73 28.10
C GLU A 318 12.60 25.75 29.21
N GLU A 319 11.72 25.57 30.21
CA GLU A 319 11.90 24.58 31.27
C GLU A 319 11.81 23.15 30.74
N ALA A 320 10.98 22.91 29.70
CA ALA A 320 10.81 21.61 29.05
C ALA A 320 12.08 21.07 28.36
N ARG A 321 13.03 21.95 28.03
CA ARG A 321 14.29 21.60 27.36
C ARG A 321 15.46 21.40 28.31
N GLY A 322 15.29 21.74 29.60
CA GLY A 322 16.33 21.60 30.61
C GLY A 322 16.26 20.27 31.38
N PRO A 323 17.35 19.82 32.01
CA PRO A 323 17.34 18.70 32.95
C PRO A 323 16.44 18.95 34.18
N ALA A 324 15.94 20.19 34.35
CA ALA A 324 14.97 20.61 35.36
C ALA A 324 13.50 20.30 34.98
N PHE A 325 13.19 19.91 33.74
CA PHE A 325 11.81 19.57 33.32
C PHE A 325 11.23 18.42 34.15
N LEU A 326 12.00 17.35 34.29
CA LEU A 326 11.60 16.21 35.11
C LEU A 326 11.50 16.62 36.58
N ASP A 327 12.38 17.48 37.09
CA ASP A 327 12.29 17.98 38.47
C ASP A 327 11.04 18.87 38.68
N ALA A 328 10.64 19.67 37.69
CA ALA A 328 9.41 20.46 37.72
C ALA A 328 8.17 19.57 37.65
N LEU A 329 8.14 18.60 36.72
CA LEU A 329 7.08 17.61 36.59
C LEU A 329 6.96 16.76 37.86
N TRP A 330 8.09 16.29 38.42
CA TRP A 330 8.15 15.55 39.69
C TRP A 330 7.76 16.42 40.88
N ARG A 331 8.11 17.71 40.94
CA ARG A 331 7.62 18.62 41.99
C ARG A 331 6.11 18.83 41.92
N VAL A 332 5.55 18.91 40.72
CA VAL A 332 4.10 19.02 40.50
C VAL A 332 3.37 17.70 40.81
N MET A 333 3.97 16.56 40.45
CA MET A 333 3.44 15.23 40.81
C MET A 333 3.63 14.88 42.29
N ALA A 334 4.65 15.43 42.94
CA ALA A 334 4.99 15.20 44.35
C ALA A 334 4.51 16.31 45.29
N VAL A 335 3.61 17.20 44.87
CA VAL A 335 3.03 18.22 45.76
C VAL A 335 2.45 17.52 47.00
N GLY A 336 3.10 17.74 48.16
CA GLY A 336 2.76 17.11 49.44
C GLY A 336 3.66 15.96 49.88
N GLY A 337 4.76 15.64 49.19
CA GLY A 337 5.75 14.64 49.61
C GLY A 337 5.32 13.18 49.46
N ARG A 338 4.32 12.89 48.61
CA ARG A 338 3.82 11.53 48.35
C ARG A 338 4.44 10.96 47.08
N ASN A 339 4.80 9.66 47.11
CA ASN A 339 5.20 8.89 45.92
C ASN A 339 4.06 8.98 44.88
N PRO A 340 4.31 9.46 43.65
CA PRO A 340 3.24 9.72 42.67
C PRO A 340 2.62 8.45 42.10
N LEU A 341 3.27 7.30 42.30
CA LEU A 341 2.71 6.00 41.95
C LEU A 341 2.01 5.34 43.12
N ALA A 342 2.05 5.91 44.33
CA ALA A 342 1.54 5.25 45.54
C ALA A 342 0.05 4.89 45.44
N GLU A 343 -0.76 5.73 44.77
CA GLU A 343 -2.19 5.43 44.57
C GLU A 343 -2.39 4.25 43.62
N VAL A 344 -1.60 4.16 42.54
CA VAL A 344 -1.63 3.03 41.60
C VAL A 344 -1.06 1.77 42.24
N GLU A 345 0.09 1.87 42.93
CA GLU A 345 0.71 0.78 43.69
C GLU A 345 -0.26 0.25 44.76
N SER A 346 -0.92 1.13 45.51
CA SER A 346 -1.91 0.75 46.51
C SER A 346 -3.13 0.09 45.86
N ALA A 347 -3.66 0.68 44.79
CA ALA A 347 -4.82 0.13 44.08
C ALA A 347 -4.53 -1.27 43.54
N VAL A 348 -3.40 -1.44 42.84
CA VAL A 348 -2.97 -2.73 42.28
C VAL A 348 -2.64 -3.74 43.37
N THR A 349 -1.83 -3.36 44.37
CA THR A 349 -1.42 -4.28 45.45
C THR A 349 -2.62 -4.78 46.25
N THR A 350 -3.65 -3.94 46.45
CA THR A 350 -4.88 -4.35 47.16
C THR A 350 -5.63 -5.45 46.40
N GLN A 351 -5.49 -5.52 45.08
CA GLN A 351 -6.09 -6.58 44.27
C GLN A 351 -5.30 -7.90 44.28
N VAL A 352 -4.08 -7.91 44.84
CA VAL A 352 -3.21 -9.09 44.84
C VAL A 352 -3.08 -9.63 46.27
N PRO A 353 -3.63 -10.82 46.56
CA PRO A 353 -3.55 -11.42 47.90
C PRO A 353 -2.09 -11.59 48.36
N PRO A 354 -1.79 -11.40 49.66
CA PRO A 354 -0.43 -11.58 50.19
C PRO A 354 0.15 -12.99 49.93
N ALA A 355 -0.70 -14.02 49.94
CA ALA A 355 -0.30 -15.39 49.61
C ALA A 355 0.15 -15.53 48.16
N THR A 356 -0.52 -14.87 47.21
CA THR A 356 -0.14 -14.78 45.80
C THR A 356 1.24 -14.13 45.66
N ILE A 357 1.47 -13.02 46.38
CA ILE A 357 2.75 -12.31 46.36
C ILE A 357 3.90 -13.22 46.83
N ALA A 358 3.69 -13.91 47.95
CA ALA A 358 4.66 -14.86 48.50
C ALA A 358 4.91 -16.06 47.57
N ALA A 359 3.85 -16.58 46.93
CA ALA A 359 3.93 -17.73 46.03
C ALA A 359 4.74 -17.42 44.76
N VAL A 360 4.54 -16.24 44.16
CA VAL A 360 5.34 -15.78 43.02
C VAL A 360 6.79 -15.51 43.44
N GLY A 361 7.01 -14.86 44.59
CA GLY A 361 8.35 -14.62 45.14
C GLY A 361 9.24 -13.81 44.20
N GLY A 362 10.51 -14.22 44.02
CA GLY A 362 11.50 -13.55 43.14
C GLY A 362 11.53 -14.05 41.69
N ARG A 363 10.62 -14.95 41.29
CA ARG A 363 10.61 -15.60 39.97
C ARG A 363 10.25 -14.64 38.84
N ARG A 364 10.66 -14.97 37.61
CA ARG A 364 10.11 -14.36 36.38
C ARG A 364 8.61 -14.67 36.30
N LEU A 365 7.81 -13.79 35.72
CA LEU A 365 6.35 -13.91 35.79
C LEU A 365 5.72 -13.87 34.40
N THR A 366 4.95 -14.90 34.07
CA THR A 366 3.92 -14.83 33.02
C THR A 366 2.57 -14.66 33.71
N ALA A 367 1.92 -13.52 33.52
CA ALA A 367 0.66 -13.18 34.17
C ALA A 367 -0.48 -13.25 33.16
N PHE A 368 -1.37 -14.25 33.32
CA PHE A 368 -2.64 -14.33 32.63
C PHE A 368 -3.60 -13.37 33.33
N THR A 369 -3.85 -12.22 32.68
CA THR A 369 -4.49 -11.08 33.32
C THR A 369 -5.67 -10.53 32.55
N THR A 370 -6.66 -10.05 33.28
CA THR A 370 -7.80 -9.28 32.77
C THR A 370 -7.49 -7.78 32.64
N GLY A 371 -6.24 -7.37 32.91
CA GLY A 371 -5.78 -5.99 32.75
C GLY A 371 -5.10 -5.39 33.97
N ILE A 372 -4.67 -6.20 34.94
CA ILE A 372 -3.83 -5.74 36.05
C ILE A 372 -2.40 -5.51 35.55
N PRO A 373 -1.81 -4.31 35.79
CA PRO A 373 -0.39 -4.07 35.57
C PRO A 373 0.42 -4.55 36.77
N TYR A 374 0.81 -5.82 36.78
CA TYR A 374 1.46 -6.46 37.93
C TYR A 374 2.83 -5.85 38.32
N SER A 375 3.42 -5.03 37.45
CA SER A 375 4.62 -4.24 37.74
C SER A 375 4.44 -3.21 38.89
N PHE A 376 3.20 -2.92 39.30
CA PHE A 376 2.88 -2.01 40.40
C PHE A 376 2.68 -2.69 41.76
N VAL A 377 2.79 -4.02 41.84
CA VAL A 377 2.69 -4.73 43.12
C VAL A 377 3.86 -4.35 44.02
N ARG A 378 3.54 -3.78 45.18
CA ARG A 378 4.52 -3.34 46.17
C ARG A 378 4.01 -3.45 47.60
N THR A 379 4.77 -4.16 48.42
CA THR A 379 4.55 -4.34 49.86
C THR A 379 5.87 -4.10 50.61
N ASP A 380 5.84 -4.16 51.95
CA ASP A 380 7.06 -4.08 52.76
C ASP A 380 8.07 -5.21 52.47
N THR A 381 7.58 -6.33 51.93
CA THR A 381 8.36 -7.56 51.70
C THR A 381 8.60 -7.89 50.22
N ALA A 382 7.95 -7.20 49.28
CA ALA A 382 8.05 -7.48 47.85
C ALA A 382 7.89 -6.20 47.01
N ASP A 383 8.74 -6.05 45.99
CA ASP A 383 8.67 -4.98 44.99
C ASP A 383 8.80 -5.59 43.60
N TRP A 384 7.71 -5.60 42.83
CA TRP A 384 7.67 -6.23 41.50
C TRP A 384 8.04 -5.28 40.37
N SER A 385 8.39 -4.04 40.67
CA SER A 385 8.66 -3.05 39.62
C SER A 385 9.89 -3.31 38.76
N ARG A 386 10.77 -4.20 39.22
CA ARG A 386 11.99 -4.62 38.50
C ARG A 386 11.90 -6.07 38.02
N LYS A 387 10.74 -6.69 38.19
CA LYS A 387 10.52 -8.06 37.78
C LYS A 387 10.23 -8.09 36.27
N PRO A 388 10.84 -8.99 35.50
CA PRO A 388 10.41 -9.23 34.12
C PRO A 388 9.03 -9.93 34.15
N ILE A 389 8.03 -9.25 33.60
CA ILE A 389 6.64 -9.70 33.57
C ILE A 389 6.14 -9.69 32.13
N GLY A 390 5.76 -10.86 31.61
CA GLY A 390 4.95 -10.99 30.39
C GLY A 390 3.46 -10.99 30.74
N HIS A 391 2.69 -10.04 30.21
CA HIS A 391 1.25 -9.98 30.42
C HIS A 391 0.53 -10.67 29.26
N VAL A 392 -0.15 -11.77 29.55
CA VAL A 392 -1.05 -12.44 28.61
C VAL A 392 -2.45 -11.89 28.85
N ALA A 393 -2.88 -10.96 28.00
CA ALA A 393 -4.14 -10.23 28.15
C ALA A 393 -5.05 -10.43 26.92
N THR A 394 -6.36 -10.31 27.14
CA THR A 394 -7.44 -10.20 26.12
C THR A 394 -7.67 -11.43 25.23
N ASP A 395 -6.62 -12.11 24.74
CA ASP A 395 -6.70 -13.33 23.92
C ASP A 395 -5.50 -14.24 24.17
N ALA A 396 -5.58 -15.03 25.24
CA ALA A 396 -4.48 -15.91 25.67
C ALA A 396 -4.15 -16.97 24.61
N VAL A 397 -5.16 -17.47 23.89
CA VAL A 397 -4.98 -18.45 22.80
C VAL A 397 -4.05 -17.90 21.74
N LEU A 398 -4.35 -16.71 21.19
CA LEU A 398 -3.54 -16.12 20.14
C LEU A 398 -2.11 -15.83 20.58
N ILE A 399 -1.91 -15.31 21.79
CA ILE A 399 -0.58 -14.99 22.33
C ILE A 399 0.27 -16.26 22.46
N ILE A 400 -0.28 -17.32 23.06
CA ILE A 400 0.43 -18.59 23.24
C ILE A 400 0.70 -19.25 21.88
N LEU A 401 -0.28 -19.30 20.97
CA LEU A 401 -0.07 -19.88 19.65
C LEU A 401 0.95 -19.10 18.81
N ASN A 402 0.99 -17.76 18.91
CA ASN A 402 2.00 -16.94 18.23
C ASN A 402 3.41 -17.17 18.80
N GLU A 403 3.57 -17.31 20.12
CA GLU A 403 4.85 -17.70 20.73
C GLU A 403 5.32 -19.06 20.19
N LEU A 404 4.44 -20.06 20.22
CA LEU A 404 4.75 -21.42 19.78
C LEU A 404 5.04 -21.48 18.28
N TYR A 405 4.32 -20.71 17.48
CA TYR A 405 4.55 -20.61 16.04
C TYR A 405 5.94 -20.04 15.77
N GLY A 406 6.32 -18.93 16.43
CA GLY A 406 7.67 -18.37 16.28
C GLY A 406 8.78 -19.37 16.63
N ALA A 407 8.58 -20.16 17.68
CA ALA A 407 9.53 -21.20 18.09
C ALA A 407 9.66 -22.37 17.08
N ALA A 408 8.61 -22.65 16.30
CA ALA A 408 8.56 -23.77 15.36
C ALA A 408 8.75 -23.37 13.88
N ALA A 409 8.54 -22.09 13.55
CA ALA A 409 8.59 -21.60 12.17
C ALA A 409 10.01 -21.65 11.59
N PRO A 410 10.17 -22.02 10.31
CA PRO A 410 11.47 -21.96 9.65
C PRO A 410 11.94 -20.50 9.57
N GLN A 411 13.19 -20.26 9.98
CA GLN A 411 13.76 -18.92 10.00
C GLN A 411 14.09 -18.44 8.58
N PRO A 412 13.74 -17.19 8.23
CA PRO A 412 14.11 -16.60 6.95
C PRO A 412 15.61 -16.27 6.88
N ALA A 413 16.18 -16.39 5.68
CA ALA A 413 17.61 -16.16 5.41
C ALA A 413 18.04 -14.68 5.58
N ALA A 414 17.10 -13.75 5.68
CA ALA A 414 17.27 -12.40 6.24
C ALA A 414 15.91 -11.93 6.78
N ALA A 415 15.93 -11.11 7.83
CA ALA A 415 14.74 -10.49 8.43
C ALA A 415 14.82 -8.97 8.32
N PHE A 416 13.68 -8.31 8.46
CA PHE A 416 13.57 -6.86 8.40
C PHE A 416 12.92 -6.29 9.64
N SER A 417 13.32 -5.07 9.98
CA SER A 417 12.70 -4.26 11.01
C SER A 417 12.15 -3.00 10.37
N LEU A 418 10.89 -2.70 10.58
CA LEU A 418 10.27 -1.49 10.04
C LEU A 418 10.26 -0.40 11.10
N VAL A 419 10.79 0.77 10.77
CA VAL A 419 10.83 1.93 11.66
C VAL A 419 9.98 3.04 11.04
N PHE A 420 8.88 3.39 11.70
CA PHE A 420 7.98 4.46 11.27
C PHE A 420 8.26 5.72 12.10
N ASP A 421 8.84 6.74 11.48
CA ASP A 421 9.13 8.04 12.10
C ASP A 421 8.64 9.21 11.23
N PRO A 422 7.40 9.71 11.45
CA PRO A 422 6.87 10.86 10.72
C PRO A 422 7.56 12.19 11.02
N GLY A 423 8.54 12.22 11.92
CA GLY A 423 9.30 13.44 12.22
C GLY A 423 8.56 14.42 13.14
N PHE A 424 7.53 13.97 13.87
CA PHE A 424 6.77 14.82 14.79
C PHE A 424 7.60 15.30 15.99
N PHE A 425 8.62 14.53 16.39
CA PHE A 425 9.38 14.80 17.59
C PHE A 425 10.63 15.64 17.31
N ARG A 426 10.77 16.77 18.02
CA ARG A 426 12.00 17.59 17.99
C ARG A 426 13.24 16.86 18.51
N VAL A 427 13.03 15.86 19.38
CA VAL A 427 14.05 14.93 19.87
C VAL A 427 13.63 13.54 19.41
N SER A 428 14.39 12.93 18.51
CA SER A 428 14.10 11.60 17.94
C SER A 428 15.25 10.64 18.25
N GLU A 429 14.89 9.49 18.81
CA GLU A 429 15.74 8.32 19.07
C GLU A 429 16.00 7.49 17.82
N THR A 430 15.34 7.79 16.70
CA THR A 430 15.34 6.97 15.49
C THR A 430 16.76 6.65 15.03
N LYS A 431 17.71 7.59 15.11
CA LYS A 431 19.11 7.30 14.75
C LYS A 431 19.76 6.23 15.64
N ASP A 432 19.47 6.25 16.94
CA ASP A 432 20.02 5.27 17.88
C ASP A 432 19.29 3.93 17.78
N VAL A 433 17.96 3.95 17.58
CA VAL A 433 17.14 2.76 17.29
C VAL A 433 17.62 2.07 16.00
N MET A 434 17.83 2.82 14.92
CA MET A 434 18.37 2.30 13.65
C MET A 434 19.75 1.68 13.84
N ARG A 435 20.62 2.30 14.67
CA ARG A 435 21.93 1.72 15.00
C ARG A 435 21.78 0.40 15.75
N ALA A 436 20.94 0.36 16.78
CA ALA A 436 20.70 -0.83 17.59
C ALA A 436 20.13 -1.98 16.75
N ILE A 437 19.14 -1.68 15.89
CA ILE A 437 18.56 -2.66 14.97
C ILE A 437 19.63 -3.18 13.99
N GLY A 438 20.44 -2.29 13.41
CA GLY A 438 21.50 -2.68 12.47
C GLY A 438 22.64 -3.51 13.07
N THR A 439 22.69 -3.69 14.39
CA THR A 439 23.61 -4.64 15.05
C THR A 439 23.04 -6.05 15.19
N HIS A 440 21.72 -6.20 15.07
CA HIS A 440 21.06 -7.49 15.02
C HIS A 440 20.97 -7.97 13.56
N LEU A 441 20.74 -9.27 13.35
CA LEU A 441 20.72 -9.88 12.01
C LEU A 441 19.42 -9.56 11.23
N THR A 442 18.95 -8.32 11.38
CA THR A 442 17.80 -7.72 10.73
C THR A 442 18.21 -6.44 10.02
N HIS A 443 17.68 -6.24 8.82
CA HIS A 443 17.89 -5.00 8.09
C HIS A 443 16.81 -3.97 8.46
N PRO A 444 17.17 -2.79 8.99
CA PRO A 444 16.19 -1.75 9.28
C PRO A 444 15.75 -1.02 8.00
N ILE A 445 14.43 -0.86 7.82
CA ILE A 445 13.82 0.02 6.80
C ILE A 445 13.21 1.22 7.52
N LEU A 446 13.75 2.41 7.26
CA LEU A 446 13.21 3.66 7.81
C LEU A 446 12.16 4.26 6.87
N LEU A 447 10.95 4.40 7.39
CA LEU A 447 9.82 5.07 6.75
C LEU A 447 9.64 6.42 7.43
N SER A 448 10.10 7.48 6.78
CA SER A 448 10.08 8.85 7.31
C SER A 448 9.44 9.85 6.36
N GLU A 449 8.85 10.92 6.91
CA GLU A 449 8.28 12.04 6.15
C GLU A 449 7.38 11.59 4.98
N ARG A 450 7.81 11.80 3.72
CA ARG A 450 7.06 11.51 2.49
C ARG A 450 6.90 10.01 2.19
N ASP A 451 7.70 9.15 2.83
CA ASP A 451 7.69 7.71 2.58
C ASP A 451 6.68 6.97 3.47
N ILE A 452 6.06 7.65 4.43
CA ILE A 452 5.00 7.09 5.29
C ILE A 452 3.69 7.10 4.52
N LEU A 453 3.57 6.15 3.60
CA LEU A 453 2.32 5.83 2.94
C LEU A 453 1.58 4.79 3.78
N GLN A 454 0.27 4.96 3.97
CA GLN A 454 -0.59 3.92 4.56
C GLN A 454 -0.40 2.57 3.84
N ALA A 455 -0.15 2.60 2.52
CA ALA A 455 0.18 1.44 1.73
C ALA A 455 1.45 0.72 2.21
N ALA A 456 2.49 1.42 2.70
CA ALA A 456 3.72 0.82 3.21
C ALA A 456 3.48 -0.01 4.47
N LEU A 457 2.68 0.50 5.42
CA LEU A 457 2.30 -0.26 6.60
C LEU A 457 1.48 -1.51 6.26
N VAL A 458 0.68 -1.45 5.20
CA VAL A 458 -0.16 -2.58 4.77
C VAL A 458 0.62 -3.61 3.96
N GLN A 459 1.50 -3.17 3.07
CA GLN A 459 2.13 -4.02 2.06
C GLN A 459 3.48 -4.57 2.53
N LEU A 460 4.33 -3.78 3.19
CA LEU A 460 5.65 -4.26 3.59
C LEU A 460 5.58 -5.48 4.54
N PRO A 461 4.74 -5.52 5.58
CA PRO A 461 4.61 -6.72 6.43
C PRO A 461 3.97 -7.93 5.73
N LYS A 462 3.34 -7.74 4.56
CA LYS A 462 2.76 -8.82 3.75
C LYS A 462 3.80 -9.48 2.83
N GLU A 463 4.73 -8.67 2.33
CA GLU A 463 5.72 -9.07 1.33
C GLU A 463 7.10 -9.37 1.94
N LEU A 464 7.43 -8.79 3.10
CA LEU A 464 8.73 -8.94 3.75
C LEU A 464 8.64 -9.78 5.05
N PRO A 465 9.69 -10.56 5.36
CA PRO A 465 9.86 -11.22 6.65
C PRO A 465 10.20 -10.21 7.74
N VAL A 466 9.16 -9.53 8.27
CA VAL A 466 9.29 -8.50 9.31
C VAL A 466 9.23 -9.13 10.70
N GLU A 467 10.23 -8.85 11.54
CA GLU A 467 10.33 -9.35 12.92
C GLU A 467 10.07 -8.28 14.00
N LEU A 468 10.33 -7.00 13.67
CA LEU A 468 10.10 -5.86 14.54
C LEU A 468 9.42 -4.74 13.75
N ILE A 469 8.37 -4.17 14.34
CA ILE A 469 7.80 -2.90 13.86
C ILE A 469 7.90 -1.89 14.99
N PHE A 470 8.65 -0.82 14.76
CA PHE A 470 8.83 0.28 15.71
C PHE A 470 8.06 1.52 15.23
N PHE A 471 7.16 2.03 16.05
CA PHE A 471 6.43 3.26 15.80
C PHE A 471 6.98 4.38 16.69
N ASN A 472 7.63 5.37 16.07
CA ASN A 472 8.01 6.63 16.70
C ASN A 472 6.95 7.71 16.41
N THR A 473 5.75 7.54 16.96
CA THR A 473 4.59 8.35 16.60
C THR A 473 3.83 8.87 17.82
N HIS A 474 2.77 9.65 17.61
CA HIS A 474 1.78 10.00 18.64
C HIS A 474 0.52 9.13 18.48
N GLY A 475 -0.24 8.94 19.56
CA GLY A 475 -1.42 8.07 19.55
C GLY A 475 -2.23 8.12 20.86
N SER A 476 -3.21 7.25 20.93
CA SER A 476 -4.10 6.97 22.06
C SER A 476 -4.40 5.46 22.12
N ASP A 477 -5.31 5.05 23.01
CA ASP A 477 -5.76 3.65 23.08
C ASP A 477 -6.63 3.26 21.88
N ASP A 478 -7.14 4.27 21.16
CA ASP A 478 -8.02 4.09 20.02
C ASP A 478 -7.30 4.24 18.67
N SER A 479 -6.13 4.90 18.61
CA SER A 479 -5.45 5.15 17.34
C SER A 479 -3.96 5.49 17.44
N ILE A 480 -3.23 5.27 16.34
CA ILE A 480 -1.85 5.73 16.12
C ILE A 480 -1.81 6.67 14.92
N MET A 481 -1.04 7.75 14.99
CA MET A 481 -0.81 8.68 13.88
C MET A 481 0.37 8.25 12.99
N LEU A 482 0.18 8.22 11.67
CA LEU A 482 1.19 7.90 10.66
C LEU A 482 1.26 9.06 9.65
N GLY A 483 2.06 10.08 9.98
CA GLY A 483 1.97 11.36 9.25
C GLY A 483 0.58 11.98 9.44
N ASP A 484 -0.07 12.39 8.35
CA ASP A 484 -1.42 12.98 8.38
C ASP A 484 -2.55 11.93 8.51
N ILE A 485 -2.20 10.64 8.63
CA ILE A 485 -3.16 9.52 8.60
C ILE A 485 -3.35 8.96 10.01
N GLU A 486 -4.60 8.86 10.45
CA GLU A 486 -4.97 8.20 11.71
C GLU A 486 -5.25 6.71 11.47
N LEU A 487 -4.42 5.82 12.02
CA LEU A 487 -4.67 4.38 12.08
C LEU A 487 -5.46 4.06 13.34
N ARG A 488 -6.79 4.02 13.21
CA ARG A 488 -7.68 3.59 14.30
C ARG A 488 -7.59 2.09 14.54
N ASN A 489 -7.76 1.67 15.80
CA ASN A 489 -7.78 0.27 16.21
C ASN A 489 -8.75 -0.57 15.36
N SER A 490 -9.95 -0.06 15.10
CA SER A 490 -10.98 -0.70 14.27
C SER A 490 -10.57 -0.94 12.81
N LEU A 491 -9.57 -0.22 12.30
CA LEU A 491 -9.06 -0.35 10.93
C LEU A 491 -7.90 -1.35 10.83
N ILE A 492 -7.21 -1.63 11.94
CA ILE A 492 -6.08 -2.57 11.99
C ILE A 492 -6.50 -3.95 11.44
N PRO A 493 -7.57 -4.61 11.93
CA PRO A 493 -8.04 -5.89 11.38
C PRO A 493 -8.51 -5.84 9.93
N GLN A 494 -8.85 -4.65 9.43
CA GLN A 494 -9.36 -4.49 8.07
C GLN A 494 -8.24 -4.39 7.03
N TRP A 495 -7.12 -3.77 7.41
CA TRP A 495 -6.06 -3.41 6.47
C TRP A 495 -4.81 -4.24 6.66
N LEU A 496 -4.57 -4.73 7.88
CA LEU A 496 -3.31 -5.36 8.25
C LEU A 496 -3.46 -6.88 8.38
N THR A 497 -2.42 -7.56 7.95
CA THR A 497 -2.22 -8.98 8.17
C THR A 497 -0.73 -9.19 8.36
N LEU A 498 -0.33 -9.60 9.56
CA LEU A 498 1.06 -9.75 9.94
C LEU A 498 1.46 -11.22 9.82
N LYS A 499 1.96 -11.62 8.65
CA LYS A 499 2.29 -13.02 8.35
C LYS A 499 3.48 -13.54 9.17
N HIS A 500 4.50 -12.70 9.35
CA HIS A 500 5.76 -13.06 10.01
C HIS A 500 5.79 -12.81 11.52
N ARG A 501 4.62 -12.50 12.10
CA ARG A 501 4.38 -12.39 13.54
C ARG A 501 5.36 -11.49 14.30
N PRO A 502 5.58 -10.23 13.88
CA PRO A 502 6.59 -9.36 14.51
C PRO A 502 6.25 -9.01 15.96
N ILE A 503 7.26 -8.59 16.72
CA ILE A 503 7.07 -7.78 17.92
C ILE A 503 6.79 -6.35 17.47
N ILE A 504 5.80 -5.72 18.09
CA ILE A 504 5.48 -4.32 17.83
C ILE A 504 5.87 -3.49 19.03
N PHE A 505 6.69 -2.47 18.80
CA PHE A 505 7.02 -1.49 19.82
C PHE A 505 6.45 -0.15 19.39
N ASN A 506 5.37 0.25 20.07
CA ASN A 506 4.77 1.55 19.90
C ASN A 506 5.28 2.51 20.97
N ASN A 507 6.10 3.49 20.57
CA ASN A 507 6.62 4.52 21.46
C ASN A 507 5.63 5.69 21.69
N SER A 508 4.35 5.51 21.33
CA SER A 508 3.28 6.50 21.50
C SER A 508 2.47 6.32 22.79
N CYS A 509 1.55 7.26 23.05
CA CYS A 509 0.79 7.36 24.29
C CYS A 509 -0.37 6.35 24.38
N GLN A 510 -0.57 5.75 25.56
CA GLN A 510 -1.80 5.03 25.98
C GLN A 510 -2.24 3.90 25.06
N SER A 511 -1.36 3.02 24.59
CA SER A 511 -1.72 2.11 23.49
C SER A 511 -1.78 0.62 23.85
N TRP A 512 -1.59 0.29 25.13
CA TRP A 512 -1.32 -1.10 25.54
C TRP A 512 -2.56 -2.01 25.54
N THR A 513 -3.78 -1.46 25.66
CA THR A 513 -5.02 -2.26 25.71
C THR A 513 -5.76 -2.30 24.39
N GLY A 514 -6.07 -1.15 23.78
CA GLY A 514 -6.90 -1.06 22.58
C GLY A 514 -6.12 -1.34 21.31
N VAL A 515 -5.24 -0.43 20.88
CA VAL A 515 -4.40 -0.64 19.68
C VAL A 515 -3.55 -1.92 19.81
N GLY A 516 -2.97 -2.16 20.99
CA GLY A 516 -2.19 -3.37 21.27
C GLY A 516 -2.95 -4.67 21.00
N SER A 517 -4.21 -4.80 21.46
CA SER A 517 -5.00 -6.02 21.23
C SER A 517 -5.25 -6.27 19.75
N GLU A 518 -5.54 -5.20 18.99
CA GLU A 518 -5.85 -5.33 17.57
C GLU A 518 -4.61 -5.75 16.77
N PHE A 519 -3.41 -5.33 17.18
CA PHE A 519 -2.17 -5.83 16.60
C PHE A 519 -1.93 -7.32 16.87
N ILE A 520 -2.23 -7.81 18.08
CA ILE A 520 -2.18 -9.26 18.38
C ILE A 520 -3.18 -10.02 17.48
N ARG A 521 -4.41 -9.50 17.32
CA ARG A 521 -5.46 -10.11 16.46
C ARG A 521 -5.07 -10.21 14.99
N VAL A 522 -4.25 -9.31 14.48
CA VAL A 522 -3.75 -9.38 13.08
C VAL A 522 -2.43 -10.14 12.94
N GLY A 523 -1.87 -10.63 14.05
CA GLY A 523 -0.75 -11.57 14.05
C GLY A 523 0.49 -11.12 14.79
N ALA A 524 0.53 -9.99 15.51
CA ALA A 524 1.69 -9.66 16.31
C ALA A 524 1.89 -10.70 17.43
N ARG A 525 3.13 -11.12 17.69
CA ARG A 525 3.45 -12.07 18.78
C ARG A 525 3.66 -11.39 20.13
N GLY A 526 3.92 -10.09 20.10
CA GLY A 526 4.09 -9.29 21.31
C GLY A 526 3.95 -7.81 21.00
N TYR A 527 3.57 -7.05 22.01
CA TYR A 527 3.33 -5.61 21.90
C TYR A 527 3.92 -4.88 23.11
N ILE A 528 4.72 -3.84 22.84
CA ILE A 528 5.23 -2.91 23.85
C ILE A 528 4.51 -1.58 23.65
N GLY A 529 3.84 -1.11 24.70
CA GLY A 529 3.11 0.15 24.71
C GLY A 529 3.11 0.82 26.07
N THR A 530 2.56 2.03 26.14
CA THR A 530 2.53 2.83 27.38
C THR A 530 1.17 2.81 28.07
N LEU A 531 1.16 2.88 29.40
CA LEU A 531 -0.04 3.05 30.24
C LEU A 531 -0.60 4.49 30.14
N TRP A 532 0.28 5.47 29.95
CA TRP A 532 -0.04 6.89 29.89
C TRP A 532 0.94 7.65 29.01
N SER A 533 0.61 8.91 28.69
CA SER A 533 1.49 9.79 27.91
C SER A 533 2.83 10.05 28.62
N ILE A 534 3.94 9.86 27.90
CA ILE A 534 5.30 10.09 28.41
C ILE A 534 5.92 11.27 27.65
N PRO A 535 6.68 12.15 28.32
CA PRO A 535 7.43 13.21 27.62
C PRO A 535 8.46 12.64 26.64
N SER A 536 8.70 13.35 25.54
CA SER A 536 9.47 12.84 24.39
C SER A 536 10.90 12.42 24.73
N LYS A 537 11.65 13.17 25.55
CA LYS A 537 13.06 12.85 25.84
C LYS A 537 13.22 11.55 26.65
N PRO A 538 12.51 11.34 27.77
CA PRO A 538 12.51 10.05 28.47
C PRO A 538 12.03 8.86 27.63
N ALA A 539 11.00 9.05 26.80
CA ALA A 539 10.51 8.01 25.90
C ALA A 539 11.57 7.60 24.87
N ALA A 540 12.26 8.59 24.29
CA ALA A 540 13.38 8.38 23.38
C ALA A 540 14.54 7.61 24.03
N ASP A 541 14.93 7.98 25.26
CA ASP A 541 16.00 7.30 25.98
C ASP A 541 15.63 5.85 26.34
N PHE A 542 14.37 5.59 26.69
CA PHE A 542 13.84 4.25 26.96
C PHE A 542 13.82 3.39 25.70
N ALA A 543 13.24 3.89 24.61
CA ALA A 543 13.16 3.17 23.35
C ALA A 543 14.54 2.74 22.84
N ARG A 544 15.54 3.63 22.91
CA ARG A 544 16.93 3.30 22.58
C ARG A 544 17.46 2.10 23.37
N ILE A 545 17.26 2.10 24.70
CA ILE A 545 17.78 1.03 25.58
C ILE A 545 17.07 -0.29 25.33
N VAL A 546 15.74 -0.25 25.19
CA VAL A 546 14.93 -1.45 24.98
C VAL A 546 15.22 -2.08 23.64
N VAL A 547 15.30 -1.28 22.57
CA VAL A 547 15.65 -1.81 21.24
C VAL A 547 17.05 -2.42 21.26
N ASP A 548 18.06 -1.75 21.84
CA ASP A 548 19.41 -2.32 21.99
C ASP A 548 19.40 -3.66 22.72
N ARG A 549 18.58 -3.80 23.76
CA ARG A 549 18.45 -5.06 24.49
C ARG A 549 17.74 -6.16 23.69
N LEU A 550 16.68 -5.81 22.96
CA LEU A 550 15.96 -6.73 22.09
C LEU A 550 16.86 -7.24 20.94
N THR A 551 17.69 -6.36 20.38
CA THR A 551 18.43 -6.61 19.15
C THR A 551 19.88 -7.04 19.44
N ALA A 552 20.68 -6.21 20.10
CA ALA A 552 22.10 -6.47 20.32
C ALA A 552 22.37 -7.47 21.45
N GLN A 553 21.51 -7.49 22.48
CA GLN A 553 21.66 -8.36 23.65
C GLN A 553 20.73 -9.58 23.60
N GLU A 554 19.84 -9.66 22.59
CA GLU A 554 18.88 -10.74 22.37
C GLU A 554 18.05 -11.11 23.62
N MET A 555 17.66 -10.08 24.39
CA MET A 555 16.86 -10.26 25.60
C MET A 555 15.38 -10.49 25.28
N PRO A 556 14.66 -11.31 26.07
CA PRO A 556 13.21 -11.34 26.05
C PRO A 556 12.63 -9.93 26.26
N ALA A 557 11.54 -9.61 25.57
CA ALA A 557 10.95 -8.27 25.60
C ALA A 557 10.55 -7.82 27.01
N CYS A 558 10.07 -8.75 27.84
CA CYS A 558 9.74 -8.46 29.24
C CYS A 558 10.98 -8.11 30.10
N GLU A 559 12.16 -8.64 29.76
CA GLU A 559 13.44 -8.35 30.42
C GLU A 559 14.05 -7.05 29.85
N ALA A 560 13.89 -6.81 28.55
CA ALA A 560 14.39 -5.62 27.88
C ALA A 560 13.84 -4.32 28.51
N ILE A 561 12.58 -4.32 28.95
CA ILE A 561 11.86 -3.14 29.46
C ILE A 561 12.08 -2.82 30.95
N VAL A 562 12.76 -3.68 31.73
CA VAL A 562 12.99 -3.47 33.18
C VAL A 562 14.45 -3.15 33.48
N ASP A 563 14.72 -2.52 34.64
CA ASP A 563 16.08 -2.16 35.08
C ASP A 563 16.89 -1.42 34.00
N THR A 564 16.25 -0.45 33.35
CA THR A 564 16.86 0.30 32.23
C THR A 564 17.99 1.22 32.67
N GLY A 565 18.11 1.49 33.98
CA GLY A 565 19.08 2.45 34.54
C GLY A 565 18.68 3.91 34.34
N LEU A 566 17.51 4.18 33.74
CA LEU A 566 16.92 5.51 33.65
C LEU A 566 16.41 5.98 35.02
N ARG A 567 16.13 7.29 35.16
CA ARG A 567 15.57 7.85 36.41
C ARG A 567 14.27 7.13 36.78
N ALA A 568 14.08 6.87 38.08
CA ALA A 568 13.01 6.02 38.61
C ALA A 568 11.62 6.39 38.05
N GLY A 569 10.88 5.39 37.55
CA GLY A 569 9.47 5.51 37.17
C GLY A 569 9.16 5.48 35.66
N ILE A 570 10.14 5.68 34.78
CA ILE A 570 9.91 5.61 33.31
C ILE A 570 9.56 4.20 32.86
N GLU A 571 10.34 3.20 33.28
CA GLU A 571 10.09 1.79 32.96
C GLU A 571 8.70 1.29 33.41
N ARG A 572 8.18 1.85 34.51
CA ARG A 572 6.83 1.53 35.01
C ARG A 572 5.70 2.10 34.15
N SER A 573 6.02 2.99 33.22
CA SER A 573 5.04 3.56 32.29
C SER A 573 4.81 2.66 31.06
N TYR A 574 5.70 1.68 30.81
CA TYR A 574 5.59 0.74 29.71
C TYR A 574 5.13 -0.64 30.19
N LEU A 575 4.32 -1.29 29.36
CA LEU A 575 3.94 -2.69 29.55
C LEU A 575 4.27 -3.48 28.29
N TYR A 576 4.69 -4.72 28.52
CA TYR A 576 4.83 -5.73 27.50
C TYR A 576 3.67 -6.72 27.59
N VAL A 577 2.92 -6.82 26.49
CA VAL A 577 1.86 -7.80 26.26
C VAL A 577 2.44 -8.93 25.42
N GLY A 578 2.45 -10.12 25.99
CA GLY A 578 3.15 -11.31 25.51
C GLY A 578 3.59 -12.18 26.69
N THR A 579 4.20 -13.33 26.42
CA THR A 579 4.71 -14.20 27.49
C THR A 579 6.10 -13.79 27.93
N VAL A 580 6.53 -14.23 29.12
CA VAL A 580 7.86 -13.87 29.64
C VAL A 580 9.02 -14.35 28.75
N ALA A 581 8.76 -15.31 27.84
CA ALA A 581 9.73 -15.82 26.87
C ALA A 581 9.68 -15.15 25.49
N GLY A 582 8.79 -14.17 25.27
CA GLY A 582 8.63 -13.51 23.99
C GLY A 582 9.87 -12.68 23.63
N GLN A 583 10.59 -13.10 22.59
CA GLN A 583 11.83 -12.49 22.11
C GLN A 583 11.80 -12.28 20.58
N LEU A 584 12.79 -11.52 20.07
CA LEU A 584 13.10 -11.56 18.65
C LEU A 584 13.66 -12.94 18.26
N ASP A 585 13.48 -13.34 17.01
CA ASP A 585 13.81 -14.71 16.59
C ASP A 585 15.34 -14.91 16.66
N GLN A 586 15.81 -15.84 17.50
CA GLN A 586 17.24 -16.04 17.72
C GLN A 586 17.89 -16.74 16.51
N ARG A 587 18.92 -16.14 15.92
CA ARG A 587 19.79 -16.85 14.96
C ARG A 587 20.82 -17.70 15.69
N ARG A 588 20.58 -19.01 15.79
CA ARG A 588 21.61 -19.95 16.23
C ARG A 588 22.28 -20.63 15.03
N ASP A 589 23.61 -20.73 15.12
CA ASP A 589 24.48 -21.68 14.41
C ASP A 589 25.02 -21.38 13.00
N ARG A 590 25.06 -20.11 12.54
CA ARG A 590 26.10 -19.68 11.57
C ARG A 590 26.37 -18.19 11.66
N ALA A 591 27.64 -17.82 11.85
CA ALA A 591 28.09 -16.45 11.60
C ALA A 591 28.03 -16.18 10.09
N VAL A 592 26.92 -15.61 9.63
CA VAL A 592 26.76 -15.08 8.26
C VAL A 592 27.47 -13.72 8.23
N SER A 593 28.31 -13.48 7.22
CA SER A 593 28.96 -12.17 7.08
C SER A 593 27.92 -11.08 6.79
N GLY A 594 28.19 -9.84 7.19
CA GLY A 594 27.28 -8.71 6.91
C GLY A 594 26.95 -8.58 5.41
N ALA A 595 27.91 -8.88 4.53
CA ALA A 595 27.72 -8.86 3.09
C ALA A 595 26.81 -9.99 2.56
N GLU A 596 26.90 -11.20 3.13
CA GLU A 596 25.96 -12.29 2.78
C GLU A 596 24.53 -11.95 3.23
N THR A 597 24.37 -11.37 4.42
CA THR A 597 23.06 -10.90 4.90
C THR A 597 22.51 -9.78 4.03
N ALA A 598 23.36 -8.84 3.60
CA ALA A 598 22.96 -7.76 2.72
C ALA A 598 22.47 -8.26 1.35
N LEU A 599 23.18 -9.21 0.73
CA LEU A 599 22.74 -9.84 -0.52
C LEU A 599 21.42 -10.62 -0.36
N ALA A 600 21.26 -11.37 0.74
CA ALA A 600 20.02 -12.07 1.03
C ALA A 600 18.85 -11.08 1.20
N ALA A 601 19.07 -9.97 1.90
CA ALA A 601 18.08 -8.92 2.05
C ALA A 601 17.74 -8.26 0.70
N CYS A 602 18.72 -7.94 -0.16
CA CYS A 602 18.47 -7.44 -1.51
C CYS A 602 17.58 -8.38 -2.34
N ALA A 603 17.83 -9.70 -2.28
CA ALA A 603 17.02 -10.68 -3.00
C ALA A 603 15.56 -10.71 -2.50
N ILE A 604 15.35 -10.55 -1.20
CA ILE A 604 14.00 -10.47 -0.63
C ILE A 604 13.32 -9.15 -1.03
N LEU A 605 14.04 -8.02 -1.04
CA LEU A 605 13.51 -6.74 -1.51
C LEU A 605 13.11 -6.78 -3.00
N ASP A 606 13.91 -7.43 -3.86
CA ASP A 606 13.58 -7.65 -5.29
C ASP A 606 12.30 -8.49 -5.43
N ALA A 607 12.17 -9.57 -4.66
CA ALA A 607 10.96 -10.37 -4.66
C ALA A 607 9.73 -9.58 -4.20
N ALA A 608 9.87 -8.76 -3.14
CA ALA A 608 8.81 -7.96 -2.58
C ALA A 608 8.40 -6.75 -3.44
N ALA A 609 9.31 -6.21 -4.25
CA ALA A 609 8.98 -5.16 -5.21
C ALA A 609 8.00 -5.65 -6.29
N GLY A 610 7.90 -6.97 -6.49
CA GLY A 610 7.02 -7.58 -7.48
C GLY A 610 7.49 -7.32 -8.91
N ARG A 611 6.65 -7.66 -9.90
CA ARG A 611 6.94 -7.42 -11.33
C ARG A 611 6.22 -6.20 -11.91
N GLU A 612 5.47 -5.47 -11.08
CA GLU A 612 4.66 -4.32 -11.48
C GLU A 612 4.97 -3.08 -10.62
N PRO A 613 4.77 -1.86 -11.16
CA PRO A 613 5.02 -0.62 -10.44
C PRO A 613 4.19 -0.54 -9.15
N SER A 614 4.85 -0.37 -8.01
CA SER A 614 4.19 -0.11 -6.73
C SER A 614 4.68 1.19 -6.10
N ASN A 615 3.82 1.84 -5.30
CA ASN A 615 4.20 3.01 -4.50
C ASN A 615 5.31 2.71 -3.48
N LEU A 616 5.63 1.43 -3.24
CA LEU A 616 6.74 1.02 -2.37
C LEU A 616 8.08 0.97 -3.09
N SER A 617 8.07 0.93 -4.41
CA SER A 617 9.29 0.72 -5.20
C SER A 617 10.39 1.74 -4.90
N PRO A 618 10.11 3.04 -4.71
CA PRO A 618 11.15 4.00 -4.32
C PRO A 618 11.80 3.67 -2.97
N VAL A 619 11.00 3.23 -2.00
CA VAL A 619 11.47 2.82 -0.66
C VAL A 619 12.33 1.56 -0.77
N LEU A 620 11.83 0.52 -1.44
CA LEU A 620 12.56 -0.74 -1.60
C LEU A 620 13.86 -0.56 -2.39
N HIS A 621 13.83 0.24 -3.45
CA HIS A 621 15.02 0.57 -4.24
C HIS A 621 16.08 1.27 -3.38
N ARG A 622 15.71 2.30 -2.63
CA ARG A 622 16.65 3.04 -1.76
C ARG A 622 17.33 2.11 -0.74
N GLU A 623 16.55 1.23 -0.11
CA GLU A 623 17.07 0.25 0.85
C GLU A 623 17.98 -0.78 0.18
N MET A 624 17.62 -1.25 -1.02
CA MET A 624 18.44 -2.17 -1.80
C MET A 624 19.77 -1.54 -2.22
N THR A 625 19.78 -0.27 -2.64
CA THR A 625 21.00 0.49 -2.92
C THR A 625 21.92 0.57 -1.70
N ALA A 626 21.35 0.86 -0.53
CA ALA A 626 22.12 0.97 0.72
C ALA A 626 22.76 -0.36 1.12
N LEU A 627 22.01 -1.46 1.02
CA LEU A 627 22.48 -2.82 1.29
C LEU A 627 23.57 -3.25 0.31
N ARG A 628 23.36 -3.03 -0.99
CA ARG A 628 24.33 -3.36 -2.02
C ARG A 628 25.66 -2.65 -1.79
N ARG A 629 25.64 -1.37 -1.42
CA ARG A 629 26.87 -0.61 -1.11
C ARG A 629 27.65 -1.19 0.06
N ALA A 630 26.98 -1.82 1.03
CA ALA A 630 27.66 -2.51 2.13
C ALA A 630 28.40 -3.80 1.69
N VAL A 631 28.09 -4.31 0.50
CA VAL A 631 28.76 -5.48 -0.10
C VAL A 631 30.03 -5.09 -0.87
N GLU A 632 30.16 -3.84 -1.30
CA GLU A 632 31.31 -3.36 -2.06
C GLU A 632 32.63 -3.51 -1.28
N GLY A 633 33.69 -3.98 -1.95
CA GLY A 633 34.99 -4.22 -1.32
C GLY A 633 35.07 -5.52 -0.50
N THR A 634 33.98 -6.29 -0.41
CA THR A 634 33.97 -7.62 0.23
C THR A 634 34.12 -8.75 -0.81
N PRO A 635 34.48 -9.98 -0.41
CA PRO A 635 34.50 -11.13 -1.33
C PRO A 635 33.17 -11.38 -2.06
N GLN A 636 32.05 -10.98 -1.45
CA GLN A 636 30.70 -11.14 -2.00
C GLN A 636 30.46 -10.27 -3.25
N GLU A 637 31.23 -9.21 -3.48
CA GLU A 637 31.20 -8.41 -4.72
C GLU A 637 31.56 -9.25 -5.97
N ARG A 638 32.21 -10.41 -5.77
CA ARG A 638 32.62 -11.34 -6.84
C ARG A 638 31.73 -12.58 -6.90
N THR A 639 30.44 -12.42 -6.63
CA THR A 639 29.48 -13.53 -6.66
C THR A 639 28.35 -13.24 -7.65
N ALA A 640 27.72 -14.30 -8.16
CA ALA A 640 26.55 -14.18 -9.02
C ALA A 640 25.41 -13.42 -8.32
N ALA A 641 25.25 -13.61 -7.00
CA ALA A 641 24.24 -12.90 -6.19
C ALA A 641 24.43 -11.37 -6.18
N TYR A 642 25.67 -10.88 -6.26
CA TYR A 642 25.93 -9.44 -6.37
C TYR A 642 25.53 -8.88 -7.74
N ILE A 643 25.76 -9.62 -8.83
CA ILE A 643 25.24 -9.23 -10.16
C ILE A 643 23.71 -9.22 -10.15
N ASP A 644 23.08 -10.25 -9.59
CA ASP A 644 21.62 -10.35 -9.54
C ASP A 644 21.01 -9.16 -8.78
N THR A 645 21.70 -8.68 -7.74
CA THR A 645 21.35 -7.47 -6.99
C THR A 645 21.49 -6.21 -7.85
N LEU A 646 22.59 -6.05 -8.60
CA LEU A 646 22.77 -4.91 -9.51
C LEU A 646 21.71 -4.88 -10.62
N LEU A 647 21.38 -6.04 -11.19
CA LEU A 647 20.32 -6.18 -12.20
C LEU A 647 18.95 -5.83 -11.60
N ALA A 648 18.66 -6.28 -10.38
CA ALA A 648 17.43 -5.91 -9.68
C ALA A 648 17.29 -4.40 -9.48
N GLU A 649 18.37 -3.74 -9.05
CA GLU A 649 18.39 -2.28 -8.86
C GLU A 649 18.13 -1.55 -10.18
N LEU A 650 18.81 -1.95 -11.25
CA LEU A 650 18.59 -1.37 -12.58
C LEU A 650 17.14 -1.58 -13.05
N ARG A 651 16.55 -2.77 -12.83
CA ARG A 651 15.14 -3.03 -13.19
C ARG A 651 14.17 -2.11 -12.44
N MET A 652 14.36 -1.92 -11.12
CA MET A 652 13.49 -1.05 -10.33
C MET A 652 13.50 0.40 -10.83
N LEU A 653 14.66 0.91 -11.27
CA LEU A 653 14.78 2.24 -11.87
C LEU A 653 14.04 2.34 -13.21
N THR A 654 14.08 1.28 -14.02
CA THR A 654 13.40 1.26 -15.33
C THR A 654 11.88 1.15 -15.25
N TRP A 655 11.27 0.96 -14.08
CA TRP A 655 9.80 0.85 -13.95
C TRP A 655 9.09 2.18 -13.74
N HIS A 656 9.74 3.19 -13.15
CA HIS A 656 8.99 4.30 -12.52
C HIS A 656 9.16 5.68 -13.14
N GLY A 657 10.09 5.87 -14.08
CA GLY A 657 10.35 7.21 -14.67
C GLY A 657 10.64 8.31 -13.64
N HIS A 658 10.85 7.95 -12.37
CA HIS A 658 11.26 8.81 -11.28
C HIS A 658 12.76 8.66 -11.12
N HIS A 659 13.48 9.57 -11.76
CA HIS A 659 14.92 9.65 -11.65
C HIS A 659 15.28 10.39 -10.36
N PRO A 660 16.27 9.92 -9.58
CA PRO A 660 16.83 10.70 -8.49
C PRO A 660 17.31 12.06 -9.02
N ALA A 661 17.42 13.06 -8.13
CA ALA A 661 17.61 14.48 -8.48
C ALA A 661 18.94 14.85 -9.20
N GLY A 662 19.65 13.90 -9.80
CA GLY A 662 20.90 14.06 -10.57
C GLY A 662 20.84 13.60 -12.04
N GLY A 663 19.66 13.31 -12.59
CA GLY A 663 19.54 12.82 -13.98
C GLY A 663 19.80 11.31 -14.08
N TRP A 664 20.44 10.88 -15.18
CA TRP A 664 20.59 9.46 -15.53
C TRP A 664 21.95 8.82 -15.15
N GLU A 665 22.76 9.54 -14.37
CA GLU A 665 24.14 9.14 -14.04
C GLU A 665 24.21 7.83 -13.24
N VAL A 666 23.22 7.57 -12.39
CA VAL A 666 23.17 6.38 -11.53
C VAL A 666 22.95 5.12 -12.37
N GLU A 667 22.05 5.20 -13.35
CA GLU A 667 21.76 4.10 -14.25
C GLU A 667 22.96 3.78 -15.13
N ASP A 668 23.64 4.79 -15.66
CA ASP A 668 24.87 4.60 -16.45
C ASP A 668 26.00 3.98 -15.62
N GLU A 669 26.17 4.38 -14.35
CA GLU A 669 27.14 3.76 -13.44
C GLU A 669 26.82 2.28 -13.16
N LEU A 670 25.55 1.97 -12.86
CA LEU A 670 25.09 0.59 -12.63
C LEU A 670 25.34 -0.27 -13.87
N ILE A 671 25.07 0.27 -15.05
CA ILE A 671 25.30 -0.42 -16.33
C ILE A 671 26.77 -0.79 -16.48
N VAL A 672 27.69 0.17 -16.31
CA VAL A 672 29.13 -0.08 -16.40
C VAL A 672 29.56 -1.12 -15.37
N ARG A 673 29.07 -1.01 -14.14
CA ARG A 673 29.39 -1.95 -13.06
C ARG A 673 28.90 -3.37 -13.37
N ILE A 674 27.69 -3.52 -13.90
CA ILE A 674 27.14 -4.84 -14.30
C ILE A 674 28.02 -5.45 -15.38
N ASP A 675 28.36 -4.69 -16.42
CA ASP A 675 29.20 -5.17 -17.53
C ASP A 675 30.60 -5.59 -17.02
N GLU A 676 31.23 -4.77 -16.18
CA GLU A 676 32.53 -5.11 -15.56
C GLU A 676 32.46 -6.37 -14.69
N THR A 677 31.39 -6.53 -13.92
CA THR A 677 31.24 -7.65 -12.99
C THR A 677 30.92 -8.94 -13.74
N LEU A 678 30.04 -8.91 -14.73
CA LEU A 678 29.73 -10.04 -15.62
C LEU A 678 30.97 -10.51 -16.39
N ASN A 679 31.77 -9.58 -16.91
CA ASN A 679 33.00 -9.93 -17.66
C ASN A 679 34.10 -10.51 -16.75
N ARG A 680 34.09 -10.18 -15.46
CA ARG A 680 35.08 -10.66 -14.48
C ARG A 680 34.75 -12.04 -13.92
N LEU A 681 33.47 -12.41 -13.93
CA LEU A 681 33.01 -13.69 -13.38
C LEU A 681 33.05 -14.78 -14.46
N ASP A 682 33.77 -15.87 -14.15
CA ASP A 682 33.87 -17.05 -15.00
C ASP A 682 32.63 -17.94 -14.79
N LEU A 683 31.47 -17.45 -15.22
CA LEU A 683 30.20 -18.16 -15.13
C LEU A 683 30.01 -19.11 -16.33
N PRO A 684 29.44 -20.31 -16.12
CA PRO A 684 29.01 -21.17 -17.22
C PRO A 684 28.07 -20.42 -18.19
N PRO A 685 28.10 -20.70 -19.50
CA PRO A 685 27.26 -20.01 -20.49
C PRO A 685 25.77 -20.01 -20.16
N GLU A 686 25.27 -21.09 -19.55
CA GLU A 686 23.89 -21.25 -19.09
C GLU A 686 23.50 -20.31 -17.94
N GLU A 687 24.47 -19.85 -17.14
CA GLU A 687 24.27 -18.85 -16.08
C GLU A 687 24.55 -17.42 -16.55
N ALA A 688 25.46 -17.24 -17.51
CA ALA A 688 25.85 -15.93 -18.03
C ALA A 688 24.81 -15.36 -19.02
N LYS A 689 24.29 -16.19 -19.95
CA LYS A 689 23.37 -15.76 -21.01
C LYS A 689 22.08 -15.11 -20.48
N PRO A 690 21.38 -15.65 -19.45
CA PRO A 690 20.21 -14.99 -18.90
C PRO A 690 20.49 -13.61 -18.31
N ARG A 691 21.66 -13.42 -17.69
CA ARG A 691 22.05 -12.14 -17.07
C ARG A 691 22.40 -11.10 -18.13
N TRP A 692 23.06 -11.50 -19.21
CA TRP A 692 23.28 -10.63 -20.37
C TRP A 692 21.97 -10.21 -21.04
N ALA A 693 21.05 -11.16 -21.23
CA ALA A 693 19.72 -10.85 -21.75
C ALA A 693 18.98 -9.85 -20.84
N ASP A 694 18.98 -10.09 -19.52
CA ASP A 694 18.31 -9.19 -18.56
C ASP A 694 18.95 -7.80 -18.49
N ARG A 695 20.29 -7.72 -18.57
CA ARG A 695 21.01 -6.45 -18.72
C ARG A 695 20.46 -5.67 -19.93
N PHE A 696 20.53 -6.23 -21.14
CA PHE A 696 20.12 -5.53 -22.35
C PHE A 696 18.62 -5.20 -22.35
N SER A 697 17.80 -6.07 -21.75
CA SER A 697 16.39 -5.77 -21.51
C SER A 697 16.23 -4.50 -20.65
N ALA A 698 17.00 -4.36 -19.56
CA ALA A 698 16.91 -3.23 -18.66
C ALA A 698 17.42 -1.93 -19.31
N THR A 699 18.54 -1.96 -20.03
CA THR A 699 19.04 -0.77 -20.74
C THR A 699 18.16 -0.36 -21.91
N GLY A 700 17.56 -1.32 -22.62
CA GLY A 700 16.57 -1.00 -23.64
C GLY A 700 15.36 -0.26 -23.07
N MET A 701 14.89 -0.63 -21.88
CA MET A 701 13.81 0.10 -21.19
C MET A 701 14.26 1.50 -20.76
N LEU A 702 15.52 1.66 -20.37
CA LEU A 702 16.08 2.96 -20.03
C LEU A 702 16.13 3.90 -21.25
N HIS A 703 16.66 3.42 -22.38
CA HIS A 703 16.66 4.16 -23.63
C HIS A 703 15.24 4.49 -24.10
N LEU A 704 14.28 3.58 -23.89
CA LEU A 704 12.85 3.83 -24.16
C LEU A 704 12.33 5.02 -23.35
N GLN A 705 12.64 5.09 -22.05
CA GLN A 705 12.27 6.22 -21.19
C GLN A 705 12.98 7.52 -21.58
N ARG A 706 14.22 7.46 -22.09
CA ARG A 706 14.96 8.60 -22.65
C ARG A 706 14.46 9.06 -24.02
N HIS A 707 13.46 8.37 -24.60
CA HIS A 707 13.01 8.55 -25.99
C HIS A 707 14.13 8.32 -27.04
N GLU A 708 15.14 7.54 -26.69
CA GLU A 708 16.25 7.14 -27.56
C GLU A 708 15.86 5.88 -28.35
N TRP A 709 14.86 6.02 -29.22
CA TRP A 709 14.20 4.89 -29.91
C TRP A 709 15.15 3.92 -30.59
N ALA A 710 16.18 4.42 -31.28
CA ALA A 710 17.16 3.58 -31.98
C ALA A 710 18.02 2.75 -31.01
N ALA A 711 18.46 3.34 -29.89
CA ALA A 711 19.24 2.64 -28.88
C ALA A 711 18.39 1.61 -28.13
N ALA A 712 17.12 1.94 -27.85
CA ALA A 712 16.16 1.02 -27.25
C ALA A 712 15.92 -0.20 -28.15
N LEU A 713 15.67 0.00 -29.45
CA LEU A 713 15.49 -1.09 -30.42
C LEU A 713 16.74 -1.96 -30.53
N ALA A 714 17.94 -1.37 -30.53
CA ALA A 714 19.20 -2.12 -30.57
C ALA A 714 19.37 -3.01 -29.34
N ASP A 715 19.10 -2.49 -28.14
CA ASP A 715 19.19 -3.24 -26.89
C ASP A 715 18.13 -4.33 -26.76
N PHE A 716 16.89 -4.02 -27.13
CA PHE A 716 15.84 -5.04 -27.20
C PHE A 716 16.23 -6.14 -28.19
N GLY A 717 16.75 -5.79 -29.37
CA GLY A 717 17.31 -6.74 -30.33
C GLY A 717 18.37 -7.66 -29.71
N ARG A 718 19.41 -7.07 -29.11
CA ARG A 718 20.49 -7.79 -28.41
C ARG A 718 19.95 -8.74 -27.34
N SER A 719 18.99 -8.28 -26.54
CA SER A 719 18.34 -9.12 -25.53
C SER A 719 17.59 -10.28 -26.19
N THR A 720 16.80 -10.04 -27.23
CA THR A 720 16.00 -11.07 -27.89
C THR A 720 16.83 -12.10 -28.67
N ASP A 721 18.04 -11.75 -29.11
CA ASP A 721 18.98 -12.66 -29.79
C ASP A 721 19.47 -13.80 -28.88
N TYR A 722 19.37 -13.64 -27.56
CA TYR A 722 19.62 -14.72 -26.60
C TYR A 722 18.51 -15.79 -26.59
N GLY A 723 17.45 -15.65 -27.39
CA GLY A 723 16.45 -16.69 -27.61
C GLY A 723 15.71 -17.09 -26.33
N GLU A 724 15.76 -18.37 -25.98
CA GLU A 724 15.10 -18.93 -24.78
C GLU A 724 15.64 -18.37 -23.47
N PHE A 725 16.89 -17.89 -23.44
CA PHE A 725 17.48 -17.26 -22.25
C PHE A 725 16.90 -15.86 -21.98
N CYS A 726 16.27 -15.24 -22.98
CA CYS A 726 15.56 -13.96 -22.83
C CYS A 726 14.14 -14.18 -22.30
N ARG A 727 14.01 -14.29 -20.98
CA ARG A 727 12.73 -14.52 -20.29
C ARG A 727 11.62 -13.53 -20.68
N ARG A 728 11.96 -12.28 -21.00
CA ARG A 728 11.00 -11.21 -21.33
C ARG A 728 10.79 -11.00 -22.84
N ARG A 729 11.19 -11.96 -23.69
CA ARG A 729 11.23 -11.80 -25.15
C ARG A 729 9.91 -11.30 -25.73
N ALA A 730 8.77 -11.87 -25.35
CA ALA A 730 7.46 -11.42 -25.84
C ALA A 730 7.19 -9.96 -25.48
N SER A 731 7.44 -9.58 -24.22
CA SER A 731 7.28 -8.20 -23.77
C SER A 731 8.21 -7.24 -24.52
N LEU A 732 9.46 -7.63 -24.81
CA LEU A 732 10.38 -6.77 -25.57
C LEU A 732 9.93 -6.59 -27.01
N LEU A 733 9.44 -7.64 -27.67
CA LEU A 733 8.83 -7.56 -29.00
C LEU A 733 7.65 -6.59 -29.02
N HIS A 734 6.81 -6.58 -27.98
CA HIS A 734 5.72 -5.62 -27.84
C HIS A 734 6.21 -4.16 -27.71
N HIS A 735 7.27 -3.91 -26.93
CA HIS A 735 7.85 -2.57 -26.84
C HIS A 735 8.44 -2.14 -28.18
N MET A 736 9.20 -3.01 -28.85
CA MET A 736 9.73 -2.73 -30.18
C MET A 736 8.60 -2.43 -31.18
N ALA A 737 7.50 -3.19 -31.14
CA ALA A 737 6.32 -2.93 -31.97
C ALA A 737 5.72 -1.56 -31.70
N THR A 738 5.64 -1.16 -30.43
CA THR A 738 5.13 0.17 -30.04
C THR A 738 6.05 1.28 -30.54
N ILE A 739 7.37 1.11 -30.45
CA ILE A 739 8.34 2.08 -31.01
C ILE A 739 8.15 2.21 -32.52
N HIS A 740 8.10 1.10 -33.26
CA HIS A 740 7.88 1.13 -34.71
C HIS A 740 6.54 1.77 -35.08
N MET A 741 5.49 1.56 -34.27
CA MET A 741 4.21 2.25 -34.45
C MET A 741 4.37 3.77 -34.31
N GLN A 742 5.13 4.25 -33.33
CA GLN A 742 5.39 5.69 -33.15
C GLN A 742 6.25 6.28 -34.28
N LEU A 743 7.16 5.50 -34.86
CA LEU A 743 8.00 5.92 -36.00
C LEU A 743 7.26 5.89 -37.35
N GLY A 744 6.04 5.34 -37.40
CA GLY A 744 5.27 5.19 -38.62
C GLY A 744 5.59 3.93 -39.44
N ASP A 745 6.37 3.01 -38.88
CA ASP A 745 6.74 1.74 -39.51
C ASP A 745 5.67 0.66 -39.24
N TRP A 746 4.44 0.93 -39.70
CA TRP A 746 3.24 0.19 -39.29
C TRP A 746 3.30 -1.33 -39.58
N GLU A 747 3.90 -1.73 -40.71
CA GLU A 747 4.04 -3.15 -41.08
C GLU A 747 5.01 -3.90 -40.15
N GLN A 748 6.13 -3.25 -39.80
CA GLN A 748 7.09 -3.82 -38.86
C GLN A 748 6.51 -3.88 -37.44
N ALA A 749 5.78 -2.84 -37.03
CA ALA A 749 5.02 -2.83 -35.78
C ALA A 749 4.03 -3.99 -35.72
N HIS A 750 3.27 -4.23 -36.79
CA HIS A 750 2.29 -5.33 -36.85
C HIS A 750 2.97 -6.71 -36.80
N SER A 751 4.09 -6.90 -37.52
CA SER A 751 4.85 -8.16 -37.47
C SER A 751 5.37 -8.46 -36.06
N LEU A 752 5.95 -7.47 -35.39
CA LEU A 752 6.48 -7.62 -34.03
C LEU A 752 5.36 -7.80 -33.00
N ALA A 753 4.24 -7.08 -33.13
CA ALA A 753 3.07 -7.23 -32.25
C ALA A 753 2.46 -8.63 -32.39
N ARG A 754 2.42 -9.19 -33.61
CA ARG A 754 1.97 -10.56 -33.86
C ARG A 754 2.94 -11.59 -33.27
N ALA A 755 4.24 -11.44 -33.48
CA ALA A 755 5.24 -12.31 -32.86
C ALA A 755 5.17 -12.27 -31.32
N SER A 756 4.96 -11.09 -30.74
CA SER A 756 4.70 -10.94 -29.29
C SER A 756 3.43 -11.69 -28.87
N HIS A 757 2.33 -11.51 -29.60
CA HIS A 757 1.04 -12.16 -29.29
C HIS A 757 1.15 -13.69 -29.34
N ASP A 758 1.76 -14.23 -30.39
CA ASP A 758 1.89 -15.67 -30.61
C ASP A 758 2.78 -16.30 -29.53
N LEU A 759 3.90 -15.64 -29.19
CA LEU A 759 4.77 -16.09 -28.11
C LEU A 759 4.08 -16.03 -26.74
N CYS A 760 3.28 -14.99 -26.48
CA CYS A 760 2.46 -14.92 -25.26
C CYS A 760 1.43 -16.06 -25.21
N LYS A 761 0.80 -16.42 -26.34
CA LYS A 761 -0.12 -17.57 -26.42
C LYS A 761 0.59 -18.90 -26.15
N GLU A 762 1.77 -19.12 -26.72
CA GLU A 762 2.60 -20.31 -26.47
C GLU A 762 2.99 -20.44 -25.00
N GLN A 763 3.35 -19.32 -24.36
CA GLN A 763 3.73 -19.24 -22.94
C GLN A 763 2.53 -19.24 -21.98
N GLN A 764 1.31 -19.23 -22.51
CA GLN A 764 0.07 -19.05 -21.74
C GLN A 764 0.07 -17.74 -20.90
N ASP A 765 0.82 -16.71 -21.35
CA ASP A 765 0.80 -15.37 -20.77
C ASP A 765 -0.42 -14.58 -21.30
N MET A 766 -1.51 -14.73 -20.57
CA MET A 766 -2.79 -14.10 -20.91
C MET A 766 -2.73 -12.56 -20.88
N SER A 767 -1.93 -11.98 -19.96
CA SER A 767 -1.77 -10.53 -19.84
C SER A 767 -0.94 -9.97 -20.99
N GLY A 768 0.17 -10.62 -21.32
CA GLY A 768 0.99 -10.28 -22.48
C GLY A 768 0.22 -10.42 -23.81
N ALA A 769 -0.58 -11.47 -23.96
CA ALA A 769 -1.41 -11.67 -25.15
C ALA A 769 -2.45 -10.56 -25.30
N MET A 770 -3.13 -10.20 -24.20
CA MET A 770 -4.11 -9.10 -24.16
C MET A 770 -3.48 -7.76 -24.57
N ARG A 771 -2.31 -7.39 -24.02
CA ARG A 771 -1.62 -6.15 -24.41
C ARG A 771 -1.24 -6.14 -25.90
N ALA A 772 -0.75 -7.27 -26.41
CA ALA A 772 -0.43 -7.40 -27.83
C ALA A 772 -1.68 -7.30 -28.73
N MET A 773 -2.84 -7.84 -28.30
CA MET A 773 -4.12 -7.68 -28.99
C MET A 773 -4.57 -6.21 -29.05
N GLY A 774 -4.41 -5.44 -27.97
CA GLY A 774 -4.71 -4.01 -27.98
C GLY A 774 -3.91 -3.26 -29.04
N LEU A 775 -2.61 -3.54 -29.15
CA LEU A 775 -1.74 -2.95 -30.17
C LEU A 775 -2.12 -3.42 -31.59
N LEU A 776 -2.38 -4.71 -31.77
CA LEU A 776 -2.85 -5.26 -33.05
C LEU A 776 -4.19 -4.65 -33.47
N GLY A 777 -5.13 -4.44 -32.54
CA GLY A 777 -6.40 -3.78 -32.80
C GLY A 777 -6.23 -2.34 -33.28
N GLN A 778 -5.32 -1.59 -32.67
CA GLN A 778 -4.98 -0.23 -33.11
C GLN A 778 -4.37 -0.21 -34.52
N LEU A 779 -3.45 -1.14 -34.81
CA LEU A 779 -2.81 -1.28 -36.13
C LEU A 779 -3.81 -1.74 -37.20
N SER A 780 -4.66 -2.73 -36.92
CA SER A 780 -5.72 -3.18 -37.83
C SER A 780 -6.71 -2.07 -38.13
N LYS A 781 -7.10 -1.26 -37.14
CA LYS A 781 -7.94 -0.07 -37.35
C LYS A 781 -7.25 0.93 -38.29
N ARG A 782 -5.94 1.15 -38.12
CA ARG A 782 -5.14 2.04 -38.99
C ARG A 782 -5.06 1.53 -40.43
N PHE A 783 -5.02 0.21 -40.62
CA PHE A 783 -5.11 -0.43 -41.94
C PHE A 783 -6.54 -0.54 -42.48
N GLU A 784 -7.52 0.09 -41.84
CA GLU A 784 -8.96 0.05 -42.18
C GLU A 784 -9.55 -1.37 -42.15
N ARG A 785 -8.91 -2.30 -41.43
CA ARG A 785 -9.38 -3.67 -41.19
C ARG A 785 -10.25 -3.71 -39.94
N TYR A 786 -11.40 -3.03 -40.01
CA TYR A 786 -12.26 -2.81 -38.83
C TYR A 786 -12.78 -4.11 -38.21
N ASP A 787 -13.08 -5.14 -39.00
CA ASP A 787 -13.53 -6.44 -38.49
C ASP A 787 -12.43 -7.18 -37.72
N GLU A 788 -11.19 -7.10 -38.19
CA GLU A 788 -10.03 -7.66 -37.48
C GLU A 788 -9.78 -6.90 -36.18
N ALA A 789 -9.85 -5.57 -36.22
CA ALA A 789 -9.72 -4.72 -35.03
C ALA A 789 -10.81 -5.00 -33.99
N MET A 790 -12.05 -5.24 -34.45
CA MET A 790 -13.17 -5.60 -33.58
C MET A 790 -12.92 -6.95 -32.90
N THR A 791 -12.44 -7.93 -33.66
CA THR A 791 -12.09 -9.26 -33.13
C THR A 791 -11.05 -9.15 -32.01
N TYR A 792 -9.96 -8.39 -32.21
CA TYR A 792 -8.97 -8.18 -31.15
C TYR A 792 -9.54 -7.43 -29.94
N ALA A 793 -10.42 -6.45 -30.15
CA ALA A 793 -11.05 -5.73 -29.06
C ALA A 793 -12.00 -6.62 -28.23
N GLU A 794 -12.74 -7.52 -28.87
CA GLU A 794 -13.62 -8.50 -28.21
C GLU A 794 -12.83 -9.58 -27.46
N GLU A 795 -11.84 -10.19 -28.11
CA GLU A 795 -10.97 -11.19 -27.47
C GLU A 795 -10.19 -10.59 -26.31
N GLY A 796 -9.61 -9.40 -26.51
CA GLY A 796 -8.90 -8.65 -25.48
C GLY A 796 -9.80 -8.31 -24.30
N HIS A 797 -11.05 -7.87 -24.55
CA HIS A 797 -12.03 -7.63 -23.49
C HIS A 797 -12.35 -8.91 -22.71
N ALA A 798 -12.56 -10.03 -23.41
CA ALA A 798 -12.81 -11.33 -22.76
C ALA A 798 -11.64 -11.79 -21.88
N LEU A 799 -10.39 -11.57 -22.33
CA LEU A 799 -9.19 -11.81 -21.51
C LEU A 799 -9.15 -10.88 -20.29
N ALA A 800 -9.45 -9.59 -20.46
CA ALA A 800 -9.48 -8.62 -19.37
C ALA A 800 -10.55 -8.97 -18.31
N VAL A 801 -11.68 -9.57 -18.72
CA VAL A 801 -12.70 -10.12 -17.80
C VAL A 801 -12.14 -11.31 -17.02
N ARG A 802 -11.50 -12.27 -17.70
CA ARG A 802 -10.88 -13.44 -17.05
C ARG A 802 -9.77 -13.07 -16.07
N LEU A 803 -8.99 -12.05 -16.40
CA LEU A 803 -7.91 -11.52 -15.56
C LEU A 803 -8.42 -10.57 -14.47
N GLN A 804 -9.73 -10.30 -14.42
CA GLN A 804 -10.34 -9.30 -13.52
C GLN A 804 -9.72 -7.90 -13.62
N ASN A 805 -9.09 -7.58 -14.76
CA ASN A 805 -8.46 -6.29 -15.00
C ASN A 805 -9.49 -5.30 -15.55
N ARG A 806 -10.14 -4.55 -14.64
CA ARG A 806 -11.19 -3.58 -14.97
C ARG A 806 -10.69 -2.42 -15.83
N GLY A 807 -9.45 -1.97 -15.60
CA GLY A 807 -8.81 -0.94 -16.38
C GLY A 807 -8.71 -1.31 -17.87
N GLU A 808 -8.29 -2.54 -18.16
CA GLU A 808 -8.19 -3.05 -19.54
C GLU A 808 -9.56 -3.36 -20.14
N GLN A 809 -10.52 -3.83 -19.33
CA GLN A 809 -11.92 -3.95 -19.79
C GLN A 809 -12.47 -2.61 -20.29
N CYS A 810 -12.17 -1.52 -19.59
CA CYS A 810 -12.53 -0.15 -19.98
C CYS A 810 -11.85 0.24 -21.30
N ALA A 811 -10.54 0.01 -21.43
CA ALA A 811 -9.79 0.33 -22.64
C ALA A 811 -10.37 -0.35 -23.89
N PHE A 812 -10.61 -1.67 -23.83
CA PHE A 812 -11.22 -2.39 -24.95
C PHE A 812 -12.64 -1.93 -25.26
N LYS A 813 -13.42 -1.51 -24.26
CA LYS A 813 -14.76 -0.93 -24.49
C LYS A 813 -14.70 0.43 -25.19
N LEU A 814 -13.69 1.24 -24.91
CA LEU A 814 -13.44 2.48 -25.67
C LEU A 814 -13.02 2.21 -27.11
N ASP A 815 -12.21 1.16 -27.34
CA ASP A 815 -11.84 0.72 -28.67
C ASP A 815 -13.05 0.22 -29.46
N GLN A 816 -13.90 -0.63 -28.86
CA GLN A 816 -15.17 -1.07 -29.45
C GLN A 816 -16.08 0.11 -29.79
N SER A 817 -16.23 1.09 -28.88
CA SER A 817 -17.00 2.30 -29.14
C SER A 817 -16.49 3.06 -30.36
N THR A 818 -15.17 3.20 -30.48
CA THR A 818 -14.53 3.85 -31.62
C THR A 818 -14.80 3.11 -32.93
N LEU A 819 -14.69 1.79 -32.92
CA LEU A 819 -14.91 0.95 -34.10
C LEU A 819 -16.37 0.98 -34.56
N HIS A 820 -17.33 0.95 -33.63
CA HIS A 820 -18.75 1.08 -33.95
C HIS A 820 -19.10 2.44 -34.56
N LEU A 821 -18.49 3.54 -34.07
CA LEU A 821 -18.66 4.86 -34.72
C LEU A 821 -18.14 4.86 -36.16
N LEU A 822 -16.98 4.25 -36.42
CA LEU A 822 -16.40 4.15 -37.77
C LEU A 822 -17.28 3.31 -38.71
N GLN A 823 -18.01 2.33 -38.17
CA GLN A 823 -18.99 1.53 -38.91
C GLN A 823 -20.37 2.19 -39.02
N GLY A 824 -20.58 3.35 -38.39
CA GLY A 824 -21.85 4.10 -38.42
C GLY A 824 -22.90 3.65 -37.42
N ASP A 825 -22.57 2.76 -36.47
CA ASP A 825 -23.47 2.30 -35.42
C ASP A 825 -23.29 3.13 -34.14
N THR A 826 -23.91 4.30 -34.14
CA THR A 826 -23.78 5.27 -33.05
C THR A 826 -24.39 4.77 -31.73
N GLU A 827 -25.45 3.95 -31.76
CA GLU A 827 -26.11 3.49 -30.53
C GLU A 827 -25.26 2.47 -29.77
N THR A 828 -24.66 1.49 -30.46
CA THR A 828 -23.75 0.54 -29.81
C THR A 828 -22.46 1.20 -29.37
N ALA A 829 -21.99 2.23 -30.09
CA ALA A 829 -20.87 3.05 -29.66
C ALA A 829 -21.14 3.77 -28.33
N ILE A 830 -22.34 4.35 -28.16
CA ILE A 830 -22.76 4.99 -26.90
C ILE A 830 -22.81 3.96 -25.78
N ALA A 831 -23.40 2.78 -26.03
CA ALA A 831 -23.48 1.72 -25.03
C ALA A 831 -22.08 1.26 -24.56
N ALA A 832 -21.15 1.07 -25.50
CA ALA A 832 -19.78 0.69 -25.19
C ALA A 832 -19.03 1.78 -24.40
N ALA A 833 -19.16 3.05 -24.79
CA ALA A 833 -18.55 4.17 -24.07
C ALA A 833 -19.15 4.39 -22.68
N THR A 834 -20.46 4.20 -22.52
CA THR A 834 -21.13 4.25 -21.22
C THR A 834 -20.61 3.15 -20.31
N ARG A 835 -20.45 1.93 -20.83
CA ARG A 835 -19.87 0.83 -20.07
C ARG A 835 -18.42 1.11 -19.67
N ALA A 836 -17.63 1.71 -20.55
CA ALA A 836 -16.27 2.14 -20.22
C ALA A 836 -16.26 3.19 -19.09
N LEU A 837 -17.18 4.16 -19.11
CA LEU A 837 -17.34 5.17 -18.05
C LEU A 837 -17.65 4.51 -16.70
N GLU A 838 -18.61 3.57 -16.66
CA GLU A 838 -18.94 2.82 -15.44
C GLU A 838 -17.73 2.05 -14.88
N LEU A 839 -17.00 1.36 -15.75
CA LEU A 839 -15.80 0.60 -15.37
C LEU A 839 -14.72 1.51 -14.80
N SER A 840 -14.46 2.65 -15.44
CA SER A 840 -13.45 3.61 -14.97
C SER A 840 -13.78 4.20 -13.59
N ARG A 841 -15.07 4.49 -13.32
CA ARG A 841 -15.53 4.96 -12.00
C ARG A 841 -15.39 3.90 -10.91
N LEU A 842 -15.71 2.64 -11.23
CA LEU A 842 -15.52 1.52 -10.30
C LEU A 842 -14.04 1.29 -9.97
N ASP A 843 -13.16 1.49 -10.95
CA ASP A 843 -11.71 1.36 -10.79
C ASP A 843 -11.06 2.62 -10.17
N ARG A 844 -11.82 3.72 -10.04
CA ARG A 844 -11.34 5.04 -9.60
C ARG A 844 -10.20 5.57 -10.47
N ASP A 845 -10.20 5.23 -11.76
CA ASP A 845 -9.22 5.70 -12.74
C ASP A 845 -9.73 6.97 -13.44
N GLU A 846 -9.30 8.12 -12.91
CA GLU A 846 -9.75 9.43 -13.36
C GLU A 846 -9.34 9.75 -14.81
N ARG A 847 -8.23 9.16 -15.30
CA ARG A 847 -7.78 9.37 -16.68
C ARG A 847 -8.60 8.57 -17.67
N LYS A 848 -8.93 7.31 -17.35
CA LYS A 848 -9.83 6.51 -18.20
C LYS A 848 -11.25 7.07 -18.19
N GLU A 849 -11.69 7.65 -17.07
CA GLU A 849 -12.96 8.37 -17.00
C GLU A 849 -12.99 9.55 -17.98
N LEU A 850 -11.96 10.39 -18.00
CA LEU A 850 -11.84 11.48 -18.99
C LEU A 850 -11.98 10.97 -20.43
N ARG A 851 -11.26 9.90 -20.78
CA ARG A 851 -11.36 9.31 -22.13
C ARG A 851 -12.77 8.82 -22.46
N ALA A 852 -13.48 8.25 -21.49
CA ALA A 852 -14.86 7.81 -21.67
C ALA A 852 -15.83 8.99 -21.82
N LEU A 853 -15.65 10.06 -21.04
CA LEU A 853 -16.43 11.30 -21.16
C LEU A 853 -16.22 11.97 -22.52
N GLY A 854 -14.97 12.08 -22.99
CA GLY A 854 -14.66 12.61 -24.32
C GLY A 854 -15.25 11.74 -25.44
N ARG A 855 -15.19 10.41 -25.29
CA ARG A 855 -15.81 9.47 -26.24
C ARG A 855 -17.33 9.65 -26.30
N LEU A 856 -18.00 9.75 -25.15
CA LEU A 856 -19.45 10.02 -25.09
C LEU A 856 -19.80 11.37 -25.71
N GLY A 857 -19.05 12.42 -25.42
CA GLY A 857 -19.19 13.73 -26.06
C GLY A 857 -19.14 13.62 -27.58
N SER A 858 -18.16 12.89 -28.12
CA SER A 858 -18.06 12.63 -29.56
C SER A 858 -19.22 11.80 -30.11
N CYS A 859 -19.68 10.76 -29.40
CA CYS A 859 -20.82 9.94 -29.83
C CYS A 859 -22.10 10.78 -29.93
N TYR A 860 -22.41 11.58 -28.92
CA TYR A 860 -23.61 12.42 -28.91
C TYR A 860 -23.52 13.58 -29.91
N ARG A 861 -22.32 14.11 -30.17
CA ARG A 861 -22.10 15.06 -31.27
C ARG A 861 -22.43 14.45 -32.63
N ILE A 862 -21.98 13.22 -32.89
CA ILE A 862 -22.30 12.49 -34.15
C ILE A 862 -23.80 12.16 -34.24
N LYS A 863 -24.44 11.89 -33.09
CA LYS A 863 -25.90 11.70 -32.98
C LYS A 863 -26.70 13.01 -33.16
N ASP A 864 -26.04 14.16 -33.30
CA ASP A 864 -26.63 15.50 -33.37
C ASP A 864 -27.38 15.93 -32.08
N ASP A 865 -27.14 15.25 -30.96
CA ASP A 865 -27.61 15.69 -29.64
C ASP A 865 -26.54 16.57 -28.98
N LEU A 866 -26.42 17.79 -29.50
CA LEU A 866 -25.41 18.74 -29.08
C LEU A 866 -25.56 19.14 -27.60
N ALA A 867 -26.75 19.02 -27.02
CA ALA A 867 -27.01 19.34 -25.61
C ALA A 867 -26.37 18.31 -24.68
N VAL A 868 -26.57 17.02 -24.97
CA VAL A 868 -25.95 15.95 -24.19
C VAL A 868 -24.45 15.88 -24.43
N ALA A 869 -23.99 16.14 -25.66
CA ALA A 869 -22.57 16.21 -25.98
C ALA A 869 -21.84 17.26 -25.13
N GLU A 870 -22.43 18.46 -25.00
CA GLU A 870 -21.88 19.55 -24.19
C GLU A 870 -21.80 19.17 -22.70
N GLN A 871 -22.83 18.49 -22.16
CA GLN A 871 -22.81 18.04 -20.77
C GLN A 871 -21.60 17.15 -20.47
N TYR A 872 -21.30 16.17 -21.33
CA TYR A 872 -20.14 15.30 -21.15
C TYR A 872 -18.81 16.03 -21.35
N VAL A 873 -18.73 16.93 -22.34
CA VAL A 873 -17.53 17.75 -22.60
C VAL A 873 -17.22 18.69 -21.43
N VAL A 874 -18.23 19.36 -20.86
CA VAL A 874 -18.08 20.24 -19.70
C VAL A 874 -17.69 19.47 -18.44
N GLN A 875 -18.28 18.29 -18.23
CA GLN A 875 -17.87 17.39 -17.14
C GLN A 875 -16.40 16.98 -17.29
N GLY A 876 -15.99 16.58 -18.49
CA GLY A 876 -14.60 16.23 -18.81
C GLY A 876 -13.64 17.41 -18.58
N LEU A 877 -14.00 18.61 -19.03
CA LEU A 877 -13.20 19.82 -18.83
C LEU A 877 -12.99 20.13 -17.34
N ALA A 878 -14.06 20.05 -16.53
CA ALA A 878 -13.98 20.29 -15.10
C ALA A 878 -13.07 19.27 -14.41
N GLN A 879 -13.19 17.99 -14.79
CA GLN A 879 -12.35 16.93 -14.27
C GLN A 879 -10.88 17.06 -14.69
N ALA A 880 -10.61 17.38 -15.96
CA ALA A 880 -9.26 17.59 -16.47
C ALA A 880 -8.54 18.73 -15.74
N ARG A 881 -9.25 19.84 -15.47
CA ARG A 881 -8.74 20.94 -14.63
C ARG A 881 -8.46 20.50 -13.20
N ARG A 882 -9.36 19.73 -12.59
CA ARG A 882 -9.23 19.23 -11.21
C ARG A 882 -8.01 18.33 -11.04
N ILE A 883 -7.73 17.46 -12.00
CA ILE A 883 -6.58 16.54 -11.94
C ILE A 883 -5.28 17.16 -12.50
N GLY A 884 -5.34 18.40 -13.00
CA GLY A 884 -4.18 19.10 -13.56
C GLY A 884 -3.71 18.58 -14.92
N ASP A 885 -4.55 17.83 -15.65
CA ASP A 885 -4.19 17.29 -16.97
C ASP A 885 -4.34 18.37 -18.06
N SER A 886 -3.28 19.12 -18.28
CA SER A 886 -3.29 20.26 -19.20
C SER A 886 -3.53 19.84 -20.66
N TYR A 887 -3.18 18.62 -21.04
CA TYR A 887 -3.43 18.11 -22.39
C TYR A 887 -4.93 17.86 -22.61
N GLU A 888 -5.58 17.17 -21.66
CA GLU A 888 -7.03 16.94 -21.72
C GLU A 888 -7.83 18.26 -21.59
N VAL A 889 -7.33 19.25 -20.85
CA VAL A 889 -7.94 20.60 -20.85
C VAL A 889 -7.94 21.19 -22.25
N VAL A 890 -6.85 21.12 -23.01
CA VAL A 890 -6.82 21.58 -24.41
C VAL A 890 -7.88 20.85 -25.24
N CYS A 891 -7.98 19.52 -25.12
CA CYS A 891 -8.96 18.71 -25.84
C CYS A 891 -10.40 19.12 -25.52
N PHE A 892 -10.79 19.15 -24.24
CA PHE A 892 -12.17 19.45 -23.87
C PHE A 892 -12.54 20.92 -24.13
N THR A 893 -11.62 21.86 -23.99
CA THR A 893 -11.88 23.27 -24.35
C THR A 893 -12.08 23.43 -25.86
N ARG A 894 -11.31 22.69 -26.68
CA ARG A 894 -11.55 22.63 -28.14
C ARG A 894 -12.91 22.00 -28.44
N ASP A 895 -13.23 20.85 -27.85
CA ASP A 895 -14.49 20.14 -28.11
C ASP A 895 -15.70 21.01 -27.76
N LEU A 896 -15.60 21.83 -26.69
CA LEU A 896 -16.62 22.80 -26.34
C LEU A 896 -16.75 23.90 -27.41
N ALA A 897 -15.63 24.44 -27.90
CA ALA A 897 -15.63 25.43 -28.97
C ALA A 897 -16.23 24.87 -30.27
N GLU A 898 -15.97 23.60 -30.60
CA GLU A 898 -16.57 22.92 -31.75
C GLU A 898 -18.09 22.79 -31.60
N LEU A 899 -18.58 22.40 -30.42
CA LEU A 899 -20.02 22.31 -30.14
C LEU A 899 -20.71 23.67 -30.24
N LEU A 900 -20.09 24.73 -29.71
CA LEU A 900 -20.59 26.11 -29.83
C LEU A 900 -20.60 26.59 -31.29
N THR A 901 -19.58 26.20 -32.07
CA THR A 901 -19.51 26.49 -33.51
C THR A 901 -20.66 25.81 -34.27
N LEU A 902 -20.98 24.56 -33.94
CA LEU A 902 -22.11 23.83 -34.51
C LEU A 902 -23.46 24.45 -34.15
N ARG A 903 -23.54 25.14 -33.00
CA ARG A 903 -24.70 25.95 -32.58
C ARG A 903 -24.68 27.39 -33.09
N GLU A 904 -23.74 27.73 -33.96
CA GLU A 904 -23.57 29.08 -34.52
C GLU A 904 -23.26 30.18 -33.47
N GLN A 905 -22.81 29.79 -32.26
CA GLN A 905 -22.39 30.69 -31.18
C GLN A 905 -20.92 31.08 -31.36
N TYR A 906 -20.61 31.73 -32.48
CA TYR A 906 -19.24 31.94 -32.93
C TYR A 906 -18.39 32.80 -31.98
N THR A 907 -18.97 33.80 -31.31
CA THR A 907 -18.22 34.67 -30.38
C THR A 907 -17.71 33.88 -29.16
N GLU A 908 -18.58 33.08 -28.54
CA GLU A 908 -18.22 32.24 -27.39
C GLU A 908 -17.27 31.11 -27.81
N ALA A 909 -17.47 30.54 -29.00
CA ALA A 909 -16.56 29.56 -29.57
C ALA A 909 -15.14 30.13 -29.74
N LEU A 910 -15.00 31.37 -30.22
CA LEU A 910 -13.70 32.03 -30.38
C LEU A 910 -12.94 32.18 -29.05
N ASP A 911 -13.64 32.50 -27.96
CA ASP A 911 -12.99 32.64 -26.65
C ASP A 911 -12.41 31.31 -26.16
N HIS A 912 -13.15 30.21 -26.34
CA HIS A 912 -12.65 28.87 -26.01
C HIS A 912 -11.53 28.39 -26.96
N TYR A 913 -11.63 28.67 -28.27
CA TYR A 913 -10.53 28.36 -29.19
C TYR A 913 -9.25 29.13 -28.83
N ARG A 914 -9.35 30.40 -28.42
CA ARG A 914 -8.20 31.21 -27.94
C ARG A 914 -7.59 30.61 -26.68
N GLU A 915 -8.41 30.21 -25.72
CA GLU A 915 -7.96 29.54 -24.48
C GLU A 915 -7.21 28.24 -24.81
N SER A 916 -7.82 27.38 -25.64
CA SER A 916 -7.24 26.10 -26.06
C SER A 916 -5.93 26.30 -26.83
N ALA A 917 -5.87 27.28 -27.75
CA ALA A 917 -4.68 27.61 -28.52
C ALA A 917 -3.52 28.09 -27.63
N ALA A 918 -3.80 29.02 -26.70
CA ALA A 918 -2.79 29.54 -25.79
C ALA A 918 -2.19 28.43 -24.91
N LEU A 919 -3.05 27.52 -24.43
CA LEU A 919 -2.60 26.39 -23.62
C LEU A 919 -1.83 25.35 -24.45
N ALA A 920 -2.27 25.04 -25.67
CA ALA A 920 -1.57 24.11 -26.57
C ALA A 920 -0.14 24.56 -26.87
N VAL A 921 0.08 25.86 -27.12
CA VAL A 921 1.42 26.45 -27.30
C VAL A 921 2.25 26.31 -26.02
N LYS A 922 1.65 26.64 -24.87
CA LYS A 922 2.34 26.60 -23.57
C LYS A 922 2.84 25.20 -23.22
N ILE A 923 2.08 24.16 -23.55
CA ILE A 923 2.43 22.76 -23.25
C ILE A 923 3.14 22.04 -24.40
N GLY A 924 3.27 22.67 -25.58
CA GLY A 924 3.89 22.07 -26.76
C GLY A 924 3.08 20.95 -27.43
N ALA A 925 1.75 20.93 -27.25
CA ALA A 925 0.85 19.93 -27.86
C ALA A 925 0.44 20.33 -29.28
N TRP A 926 1.39 20.25 -30.22
CA TRP A 926 1.24 20.74 -31.60
C TRP A 926 0.23 19.95 -32.44
N ASP A 927 0.08 18.66 -32.16
CA ASP A 927 -0.87 17.75 -32.79
C ASP A 927 -2.32 18.15 -32.52
N ILE A 928 -2.67 18.48 -31.26
CA ILE A 928 -3.99 19.04 -30.95
C ILE A 928 -4.09 20.48 -31.47
N GLY A 929 -3.00 21.26 -31.37
CA GLY A 929 -2.93 22.63 -31.86
C GLY A 929 -3.36 22.77 -33.32
N ALA A 930 -3.09 21.77 -34.16
CA ALA A 930 -3.52 21.70 -35.55
C ALA A 930 -5.07 21.68 -35.70
N ASN A 931 -5.74 20.91 -34.85
CA ASN A 931 -7.20 20.82 -34.84
C ASN A 931 -7.83 22.13 -34.31
N VAL A 932 -7.25 22.68 -33.23
CA VAL A 932 -7.66 23.98 -32.67
C VAL A 932 -7.52 25.08 -33.70
N LEU A 933 -6.41 25.10 -34.45
CA LEU A 933 -6.15 26.07 -35.50
C LEU A 933 -7.21 26.05 -36.60
N THR A 934 -7.62 24.86 -37.03
CA THR A 934 -8.62 24.70 -38.08
C THR A 934 -9.97 25.28 -37.66
N GLY A 935 -10.42 24.99 -36.43
CA GLY A 935 -11.64 25.53 -35.85
C GLY A 935 -11.58 27.05 -35.61
N LEU A 936 -10.47 27.52 -35.03
CA LEU A 936 -10.21 28.94 -34.77
C LEU A 936 -10.24 29.75 -36.06
N GLY A 937 -9.50 29.33 -37.09
CA GLY A 937 -9.42 30.04 -38.37
C GLY A 937 -10.77 30.11 -39.08
N ALA A 938 -11.51 29.00 -39.13
CA ALA A 938 -12.84 28.97 -39.76
C ALA A 938 -13.85 29.87 -39.02
N CYS A 939 -13.86 29.84 -37.69
CA CYS A 939 -14.74 30.65 -36.85
C CYS A 939 -14.40 32.14 -36.96
N ALA A 940 -13.10 32.47 -36.93
CA ALA A 940 -12.61 33.84 -37.02
C ALA A 940 -12.90 34.47 -38.39
N SER A 941 -12.72 33.72 -39.48
CA SER A 941 -13.09 34.16 -40.83
C SER A 941 -14.58 34.48 -40.95
N ARG A 942 -15.46 33.69 -40.30
CA ARG A 942 -16.91 33.94 -40.31
C ARG A 942 -17.30 35.20 -39.54
N GLN A 943 -16.62 35.48 -38.44
CA GLN A 943 -16.88 36.68 -37.62
C GLN A 943 -16.13 37.93 -38.09
N GLY A 944 -15.18 37.79 -39.03
CA GLY A 944 -14.28 38.88 -39.41
C GLY A 944 -13.36 39.33 -38.27
N ASP A 945 -13.03 38.43 -37.35
CA ASP A 945 -12.20 38.74 -36.18
C ASP A 945 -10.71 38.68 -36.55
N GLY A 946 -10.17 39.85 -36.90
CA GLY A 946 -8.78 39.98 -37.33
C GLY A 946 -7.75 39.60 -36.25
N GLU A 947 -8.09 39.70 -34.95
CA GLU A 947 -7.19 39.25 -33.87
C GLU A 947 -7.12 37.72 -33.77
N ALA A 948 -8.26 37.05 -33.87
CA ALA A 948 -8.32 35.59 -33.87
C ALA A 948 -7.66 35.00 -35.13
N LEU A 949 -7.82 35.63 -36.29
CA LEU A 949 -7.12 35.25 -37.53
C LEU A 949 -5.60 35.41 -37.39
N TRP A 950 -5.14 36.47 -36.72
CA TRP A 950 -3.71 36.66 -36.43
C TRP A 950 -3.17 35.56 -35.50
N LEU A 951 -3.92 35.24 -34.44
CA LEU A 951 -3.56 34.14 -33.54
C LEU A 951 -3.48 32.79 -34.28
N ALA A 952 -4.45 32.51 -35.15
CA ALA A 952 -4.44 31.33 -36.01
C ALA A 952 -3.18 31.30 -36.90
N ALA A 953 -2.84 32.41 -37.55
CA ALA A 953 -1.65 32.49 -38.38
C ALA A 953 -0.36 32.19 -37.58
N MET A 954 -0.18 32.80 -36.41
CA MET A 954 1.04 32.60 -35.61
C MET A 954 1.12 31.18 -35.04
N LEU A 955 0.00 30.62 -34.55
CA LEU A 955 -0.05 29.23 -34.09
C LEU A 955 0.31 28.25 -35.22
N GLY A 956 -0.29 28.43 -36.41
CA GLY A 956 0.00 27.61 -37.57
C GLY A 956 1.45 27.70 -38.03
N SER A 957 2.03 28.89 -37.98
CA SER A 957 3.44 29.09 -38.29
C SER A 957 4.36 28.39 -37.26
N HIS A 958 4.06 28.46 -35.97
CA HIS A 958 4.80 27.72 -34.94
C HIS A 958 4.70 26.20 -35.13
N ILE A 959 3.51 25.67 -35.41
CA ILE A 959 3.31 24.24 -35.65
C ILE A 959 4.07 23.80 -36.90
N CYS A 960 3.96 24.53 -38.01
CA CYS A 960 4.65 24.18 -39.26
C CYS A 960 6.17 24.20 -39.12
N ILE A 961 6.73 25.16 -38.38
CA ILE A 961 8.19 25.29 -38.24
C ILE A 961 8.76 24.26 -37.25
N ARG A 962 7.98 23.83 -36.24
CA ARG A 962 8.44 22.89 -35.20
C ARG A 962 8.04 21.44 -35.42
N SER A 963 7.03 21.17 -36.26
CA SER A 963 6.56 19.83 -36.54
C SER A 963 7.52 19.08 -37.46
N VAL A 964 7.82 17.82 -37.12
CA VAL A 964 8.54 16.90 -38.00
C VAL A 964 7.63 16.20 -39.03
N ASP A 965 6.31 16.20 -38.81
CA ASP A 965 5.32 15.56 -39.68
C ASP A 965 5.01 16.42 -40.92
N GLU A 966 5.48 15.98 -42.08
CA GLU A 966 5.24 16.64 -43.37
C GLU A 966 3.77 16.68 -43.77
N GLY A 967 3.02 15.59 -43.53
CA GLY A 967 1.59 15.54 -43.86
C GLY A 967 0.78 16.57 -43.08
N LEU A 968 1.12 16.74 -41.79
CA LEU A 968 0.53 17.77 -40.95
C LEU A 968 0.88 19.18 -41.46
N ARG A 969 2.16 19.44 -41.77
CA ARG A 969 2.60 20.74 -42.30
C ARG A 969 1.88 21.11 -43.58
N LEU A 970 1.80 20.19 -44.54
CA LEU A 970 1.12 20.39 -45.82
C LEU A 970 -0.38 20.67 -45.67
N THR A 971 -1.00 20.10 -44.64
CA THR A 971 -2.43 20.34 -44.33
C THR A 971 -2.66 21.73 -43.72
N LEU A 972 -1.77 22.17 -42.82
CA LEU A 972 -1.93 23.43 -42.10
C LEU A 972 -1.41 24.64 -42.86
N LEU A 973 -0.45 24.45 -43.76
CA LEU A 973 0.19 25.54 -44.50
C LEU A 973 -0.82 26.43 -45.25
N PRO A 974 -1.79 25.89 -46.02
CA PRO A 974 -2.81 26.71 -46.68
C PRO A 974 -3.70 27.49 -45.70
N ILE A 975 -4.10 26.85 -44.59
CA ILE A 975 -4.94 27.46 -43.54
C ILE A 975 -4.21 28.62 -42.89
N THR A 976 -2.93 28.41 -42.57
CA THR A 976 -2.04 29.40 -41.95
C THR A 976 -1.84 30.61 -42.85
N ILE A 977 -1.53 30.39 -44.12
CA ILE A 977 -1.32 31.46 -45.10
C ILE A 977 -2.62 32.24 -45.34
N HIS A 978 -3.76 31.55 -45.42
CA HIS A 978 -5.06 32.19 -45.56
C HIS A 978 -5.39 33.07 -44.36
N ALA A 979 -5.24 32.54 -43.13
CA ALA A 979 -5.46 33.28 -41.90
C ALA A 979 -4.55 34.51 -41.81
N LEU A 980 -3.27 34.39 -42.18
CA LEU A 980 -2.32 35.50 -42.18
C LEU A 980 -2.75 36.62 -43.14
N LYS A 981 -3.17 36.27 -44.36
CA LYS A 981 -3.64 37.24 -45.36
C LYS A 981 -4.91 37.96 -44.91
N GLU A 982 -5.88 37.21 -44.41
CA GLU A 982 -7.15 37.79 -43.95
C GLU A 982 -6.96 38.62 -42.68
N ALA A 983 -6.11 38.18 -41.75
CA ALA A 983 -5.72 38.99 -40.59
C ALA A 983 -5.09 40.32 -41.02
N ALA A 984 -4.18 40.30 -41.99
CA ALA A 984 -3.53 41.50 -42.47
C ALA A 984 -4.49 42.50 -43.16
N ARG A 985 -5.64 42.03 -43.66
CA ARG A 985 -6.71 42.85 -44.25
C ARG A 985 -7.72 43.37 -43.23
N THR A 986 -8.03 42.57 -42.21
CA THR A 986 -9.16 42.78 -41.30
C THR A 986 -8.76 43.28 -39.92
N ALA A 987 -7.50 43.08 -39.49
CA ALA A 987 -7.04 43.47 -38.17
C ALA A 987 -6.93 45.00 -38.01
N PRO A 988 -7.37 45.56 -36.87
CA PRO A 988 -7.17 46.98 -36.57
C PRO A 988 -5.68 47.35 -36.56
N ALA A 989 -5.34 48.54 -37.05
CA ALA A 989 -3.94 48.95 -37.20
C ALA A 989 -3.13 48.92 -35.89
N ALA A 990 -3.77 49.19 -34.74
CA ALA A 990 -3.14 49.11 -33.42
C ALA A 990 -2.78 47.66 -33.00
N VAL A 991 -3.52 46.67 -33.49
CA VAL A 991 -3.23 45.25 -33.29
C VAL A 991 -2.00 44.86 -34.11
N VAL A 992 -1.97 45.26 -35.38
CA VAL A 992 -0.87 44.98 -36.27
C VAL A 992 0.44 45.62 -35.79
N GLU A 993 0.42 46.89 -35.37
CA GLU A 993 1.60 47.56 -34.79
C GLU A 993 2.17 46.82 -33.58
N ARG A 994 1.31 46.26 -32.73
CA ARG A 994 1.75 45.54 -31.52
C ARG A 994 2.30 44.17 -31.84
N ARG A 995 1.70 43.48 -32.80
CA ARG A 995 1.92 42.05 -33.03
C ARG A 995 2.80 41.72 -34.23
N VAL A 996 3.11 42.67 -35.11
CA VAL A 996 3.97 42.42 -36.29
C VAL A 996 5.35 41.89 -35.91
N LEU A 997 5.82 42.14 -34.68
CA LEU A 997 7.06 41.58 -34.14
C LEU A 997 6.96 40.07 -33.84
N GLU A 998 5.77 39.53 -33.58
CA GLU A 998 5.54 38.09 -33.36
C GLU A 998 5.98 37.26 -34.58
N ILE A 999 5.92 37.83 -35.80
CA ILE A 999 6.44 37.19 -37.02
C ILE A 999 7.92 36.86 -36.88
N ASP A 1000 8.72 37.76 -36.30
CA ASP A 1000 10.16 37.55 -36.14
C ASP A 1000 10.46 36.49 -35.05
N GLU A 1001 9.56 36.30 -34.09
CA GLU A 1001 9.68 35.27 -33.04
C GLU A 1001 9.41 33.85 -33.56
N VAL A 1002 8.65 33.74 -34.66
CA VAL A 1002 8.28 32.45 -35.25
C VAL A 1002 9.33 31.98 -36.27
N LEU A 1003 10.08 32.91 -36.88
CA LEU A 1003 11.11 32.60 -37.86
C LEU A 1003 12.26 31.78 -37.27
N PRO A 1004 12.77 30.76 -38.00
CA PRO A 1004 13.95 30.00 -37.57
C PRO A 1004 15.23 30.88 -37.64
N PRO A 1005 16.24 30.62 -36.78
CA PRO A 1005 17.51 31.35 -36.80
C PRO A 1005 18.33 31.08 -38.08
N ASP A 1006 19.06 32.10 -38.56
CA ASP A 1006 19.77 32.10 -39.86
C ASP A 1006 20.84 30.98 -40.02
N ASP A 1007 21.41 30.46 -38.92
CA ASP A 1007 22.49 29.45 -38.92
C ASP A 1007 21.98 27.98 -38.78
N GLY A 1008 20.71 27.71 -39.10
CA GLY A 1008 20.06 26.40 -38.94
C GLY A 1008 20.34 25.37 -40.07
N PRO A 1009 19.98 24.09 -39.88
CA PRO A 1009 20.01 23.07 -40.94
C PRO A 1009 19.11 23.46 -42.13
N GLU A 1010 19.38 22.93 -43.33
CA GLU A 1010 18.55 23.15 -44.53
C GLU A 1010 17.06 22.87 -44.20
N LEU A 1011 16.23 23.91 -44.29
CA LEU A 1011 14.81 23.82 -44.00
C LEU A 1011 14.09 23.00 -45.09
N PRO A 1012 13.11 22.15 -44.71
CA PRO A 1012 12.18 21.55 -45.67
C PRO A 1012 11.56 22.62 -46.58
N SER A 1013 11.35 22.31 -47.86
CA SER A 1013 10.94 23.30 -48.87
C SER A 1013 9.61 23.99 -48.58
N ASP A 1014 8.68 23.29 -47.93
CA ASP A 1014 7.39 23.80 -47.44
C ASP A 1014 7.56 24.81 -46.30
N VAL A 1015 8.46 24.52 -45.36
CA VAL A 1015 8.80 25.42 -44.25
C VAL A 1015 9.55 26.65 -44.78
N GLY A 1016 10.50 26.45 -45.70
CA GLY A 1016 11.18 27.54 -46.39
C GLY A 1016 10.21 28.45 -47.15
N PHE A 1017 9.19 27.88 -47.80
CA PHE A 1017 8.13 28.65 -48.45
C PHE A 1017 7.32 29.49 -47.45
N LEU A 1018 6.93 28.92 -46.31
CA LEU A 1018 6.24 29.66 -45.25
C LEU A 1018 7.08 30.81 -44.70
N VAL A 1019 8.38 30.60 -44.51
CA VAL A 1019 9.33 31.63 -44.08
C VAL A 1019 9.36 32.80 -45.08
N VAL A 1020 9.40 32.51 -46.38
CA VAL A 1020 9.34 33.54 -47.43
C VAL A 1020 8.02 34.32 -47.36
N VAL A 1021 6.89 33.64 -47.14
CA VAL A 1021 5.57 34.28 -46.99
C VAL A 1021 5.51 35.19 -45.75
N LEU A 1022 5.97 34.70 -44.59
CA LEU A 1022 6.03 35.46 -43.34
C LEU A 1022 6.92 36.70 -43.49
N TRP A 1023 8.09 36.53 -44.11
CA TRP A 1023 9.00 37.63 -44.41
C TRP A 1023 8.38 38.67 -45.33
N LEU A 1024 7.71 38.24 -46.41
CA LEU A 1024 7.04 39.12 -47.36
C LEU A 1024 5.94 39.96 -46.68
N VAL A 1025 5.04 39.29 -45.95
CA VAL A 1025 3.92 39.96 -45.25
C VAL A 1025 4.46 40.87 -44.14
N GLY A 1026 5.43 40.42 -43.35
CA GLY A 1026 6.04 41.22 -42.29
C GLY A 1026 6.70 42.50 -42.80
N ASN A 1027 7.42 42.43 -43.92
CA ASN A 1027 8.04 43.60 -44.54
C ASN A 1027 7.01 44.56 -45.18
N TRP A 1028 5.90 44.02 -45.72
CA TRP A 1028 4.80 44.85 -46.21
C TRP A 1028 4.12 45.61 -45.07
N LEU A 1029 3.80 44.93 -43.96
CA LEU A 1029 3.17 45.53 -42.78
C LEU A 1029 4.05 46.58 -42.08
N ARG A 1030 5.38 46.42 -42.10
CA ARG A 1030 6.35 47.36 -41.52
C ARG A 1030 6.65 48.58 -42.42
N GLY A 1031 6.09 48.65 -43.63
CA GLY A 1031 6.29 49.77 -44.54
C GLY A 1031 7.74 49.87 -45.07
N ASN A 1032 8.30 48.75 -45.56
CA ASN A 1032 9.68 48.69 -46.04
C ASN A 1032 9.97 49.73 -47.17
N PRO A 1033 11.11 50.45 -47.11
CA PRO A 1033 11.46 51.52 -48.07
C PRO A 1033 11.69 51.09 -49.53
N ASN A 1034 11.91 49.80 -49.83
CA ASN A 1034 12.15 49.30 -51.20
C ASN A 1034 10.93 48.57 -51.79
N ALA A 1035 9.86 49.33 -52.09
CA ALA A 1035 8.61 48.80 -52.64
C ALA A 1035 8.75 48.00 -53.95
N ALA A 1036 9.85 48.16 -54.69
CA ALA A 1036 10.10 47.40 -55.93
C ALA A 1036 10.48 45.94 -55.65
N ASP A 1037 11.32 45.69 -54.64
CA ASP A 1037 11.82 44.35 -54.29
C ASP A 1037 10.69 43.50 -53.68
N LEU A 1038 9.85 44.13 -52.85
CA LEU A 1038 8.67 43.52 -52.26
C LEU A 1038 7.65 43.06 -53.33
N ARG A 1039 7.39 43.90 -54.34
CA ARG A 1039 6.54 43.53 -55.49
C ARG A 1039 7.15 42.47 -56.39
N ALA A 1040 8.47 42.43 -56.52
CA ALA A 1040 9.16 41.39 -57.29
C ALA A 1040 9.02 40.04 -56.58
N MET A 1041 9.26 40.00 -55.26
CA MET A 1041 9.10 38.80 -54.44
C MET A 1041 7.65 38.32 -54.38
N ALA A 1042 6.67 39.24 -54.23
CA ALA A 1042 5.25 38.89 -54.26
C ALA A 1042 4.83 38.23 -55.59
N ARG A 1043 5.31 38.75 -56.73
CA ARG A 1043 5.11 38.15 -58.05
C ARG A 1043 5.78 36.79 -58.18
N GLU A 1044 6.91 36.59 -57.50
CA GLU A 1044 7.63 35.33 -57.49
C GLU A 1044 6.88 34.25 -56.71
N VAL A 1045 6.37 34.58 -55.52
CA VAL A 1045 5.52 33.70 -54.70
C VAL A 1045 4.23 33.34 -55.44
N ASP A 1046 3.60 34.31 -56.11
CA ASP A 1046 2.41 34.04 -56.92
C ASP A 1046 2.72 33.15 -58.12
N ARG A 1047 3.84 33.35 -58.81
CA ARG A 1047 4.26 32.48 -59.91
C ARG A 1047 4.51 31.05 -59.42
N MET A 1048 5.18 30.88 -58.28
CA MET A 1048 5.43 29.56 -57.67
C MET A 1048 4.16 28.84 -57.24
N SER A 1049 3.13 29.59 -56.83
CA SER A 1049 1.81 29.07 -56.43
C SER A 1049 0.77 29.01 -57.56
N GLY A 1050 1.17 29.27 -58.81
CA GLY A 1050 0.26 29.30 -59.96
C GLY A 1050 -0.77 30.44 -59.94
N GLY A 1051 -0.50 31.51 -59.18
CA GLY A 1051 -1.36 32.68 -58.99
C GLY A 1051 -2.42 32.52 -57.91
N GLY A 1052 -2.51 31.35 -57.27
CA GLY A 1052 -3.57 31.05 -56.29
C GLY A 1052 -3.48 31.83 -54.99
N LEU A 1053 -2.32 32.40 -54.66
CA LEU A 1053 -2.11 33.13 -53.40
C LEU A 1053 -2.30 34.64 -53.50
N GLY A 1054 -2.28 35.25 -54.69
CA GLY A 1054 -2.60 36.67 -54.92
C GLY A 1054 -1.83 37.68 -54.05
N PHE A 1055 -0.57 37.41 -53.71
CA PHE A 1055 0.27 38.32 -52.93
C PHE A 1055 0.69 39.58 -53.70
N ALA A 1056 0.82 39.51 -55.03
CA ALA A 1056 1.11 40.68 -55.86
C ALA A 1056 0.00 41.73 -55.75
N GLU A 1057 -1.27 41.29 -55.74
CA GLU A 1057 -2.43 42.16 -55.53
C GLU A 1057 -2.50 42.70 -54.10
N LEU A 1058 -2.15 41.87 -53.10
CA LEU A 1058 -2.11 42.28 -51.69
C LEU A 1058 -1.10 43.42 -51.46
N VAL A 1059 0.12 43.29 -52.01
CA VAL A 1059 1.22 44.25 -51.80
C VAL A 1059 1.05 45.54 -52.62
N ASP A 1060 0.29 45.50 -53.72
CA ASP A 1060 -0.02 46.69 -54.53
C ASP A 1060 -1.02 47.65 -53.86
N GLN A 1061 -1.75 47.19 -52.84
CA GLN A 1061 -2.56 48.05 -51.99
C GLN A 1061 -1.66 48.69 -50.90
N PRO A 1062 -1.66 50.04 -50.76
CA PRO A 1062 -0.89 50.68 -49.70
C PRO A 1062 -1.46 50.30 -48.33
N TYR A 1063 -0.62 49.76 -47.45
CA TYR A 1063 -0.99 49.49 -46.07
C TYR A 1063 -1.33 50.81 -45.35
N THR A 1064 -2.55 50.93 -44.83
CA THR A 1064 -3.08 52.18 -44.26
C THR A 1064 -2.85 52.34 -42.75
N GLY A 1065 -2.06 51.45 -42.11
CA GLY A 1065 -1.69 51.55 -40.69
C GLY A 1065 -0.49 52.48 -40.43
N PRO A 1066 -0.23 52.89 -39.17
CA PRO A 1066 0.82 53.85 -38.87
C PRO A 1066 2.21 53.26 -39.11
N VAL A 1067 3.05 54.06 -39.77
CA VAL A 1067 4.47 53.78 -40.00
C VAL A 1067 5.22 53.98 -38.68
N ALA A 1068 5.77 52.91 -38.12
CA ALA A 1068 6.66 52.99 -36.95
C ALA A 1068 7.86 53.90 -37.27
N ARG A 1069 7.88 55.09 -36.65
CA ARG A 1069 9.00 56.04 -36.75
C ARG A 1069 10.17 55.61 -35.85
N ASP A 1070 11.14 54.97 -36.49
CA ASP A 1070 12.60 55.20 -36.42
C ASP A 1070 13.35 55.24 -35.06
N GLY A 1071 14.35 54.36 -34.94
CA GLY A 1071 15.71 54.74 -34.50
C GLY A 1071 16.21 54.31 -33.11
N ARG A 1072 17.01 53.22 -33.03
CA ARG A 1072 18.45 53.22 -32.59
C ARG A 1072 19.02 51.82 -32.25
N LYS A 1073 20.09 51.47 -32.98
CA LYS A 1073 21.28 50.64 -32.64
C LYS A 1073 21.03 49.16 -32.27
N GLY A 1074 21.67 48.16 -32.90
CA GLY A 1074 23.09 48.13 -33.21
C GLY A 1074 23.49 47.07 -34.26
N GLN A 1075 24.53 47.42 -35.01
CA GLN A 1075 25.27 46.60 -35.95
C GLN A 1075 25.91 45.37 -35.28
N ARG A 1076 25.76 44.20 -35.93
CA ARG A 1076 26.66 43.02 -36.05
C ARG A 1076 25.73 41.80 -36.21
N ARG A 1077 25.71 41.02 -37.29
CA ARG A 1077 26.78 40.59 -38.21
C ARG A 1077 26.20 40.39 -39.63
N GLN A 1078 26.92 40.90 -40.63
CA GLN A 1078 27.02 40.28 -41.95
C GLN A 1078 28.23 39.32 -41.93
N GLN A 1079 28.17 38.25 -42.72
CA GLN A 1079 29.05 37.06 -42.75
C GLN A 1079 28.68 36.08 -41.63
N THR A 1080 28.06 34.94 -41.91
CA THR A 1080 28.28 33.96 -43.00
C THR A 1080 26.98 33.26 -43.34
#